data_AF-A0A396RMC4-F1
#
_entry.id   AF-A0A396RMC4-F1
#
_cell.length_a   1.000
_cell.length_b   1.000
_cell.length_c   1.000
_cell.angle_alpha   90.00
_cell.angle_beta   90.00
_cell.angle_gamma   90.00
#
_symmetry.space_group_name_H-M   'P 1'
#
loop_
_entity.id
_entity.type
_entity.pdbx_description
1 polymer ?
#
loop_
_entity_poly.entity_id
_entity_poly.type
_entity_poly.pdbx_seq_one_letter_code
_entity_poly.pdbx_strand_id
1 'polypeptide(L)'
;MTIKTLLLASVFAALPLPALAQETPAGETPPAGTDSAAEGDIVVTGSRIVRETYDTPAPTITVSSADLTESGDSELSETLADLPQLSSTLNDASVTGNTQNSGLSSIQLRNLGDNRTLVLIDGRRTVSNSAIGNRVSLSTIPSDFVDRVEIITGGTSSVYGSDAVAGVVNIITESRTRGLLLRGRTGITEYGDGRELTLGATYGARFADRRGYFLVSGTYDQDWGIRATDREWAVRPVSYDYDFEEGVNLFETVYLNASGAPTSGSQPASTFPPNAMSDLSSFIPGGVFSGGNSSRDRFYRNGVLVPLGPDVQTGRPIDVGTTDNGNTGYFLPNRDGYNQRTGRSLILPRERYLAAAKIDYEFSDTVEGFAQVQYSRIISGETRESVGIGWDSTFPITDPVTGETVEREYGKIPCRRAPGPCNPSVPPELRGSETPSTGVGIAWDRRFDEVGGQITENERETIRSWAGLRGRLGGDWRWEASAGFGQYRQDQLRRNEINGENLIQALNAELGPDDLPRCVDAEARAAGCVPINLFGEGSITPEAAAWIRADLRQKLTIRQYTGQAFVTGSLFDLPAGPVGAAFGVDFRRDSQELRGDELSQAGGTTGNAIPNFGGSITAFEGYGEVSVPLLKNAPGAYLLSVDASARAAHYDIERVGTVFSWRGGIQYAPVADLRFRAQYARAQRAPDIAEIFSPPRGNFEAATDICDGVRPTTTGRIAENCRLDPGIQALYAQQAAEGDTQRFDQIGGNLFSPNGGNPDLKEETADTLTVGAVLAPSFVPGLTIAVDYYDIRIRDAIDAYSNLDIQLQCYDTDVPQAGNPFCDDITRNPNNGQIVELVQRQVNLAKFDTTGIDVAFNYRFELDGVIPGRFDLRYDGTHILKQKVTFQGVEEIVTNDLAGDLANGSFKYRARGSLGWTLDDFRIRWTSTYYGKINDSNQLRDRYLELLETNPQAEVPTFLYIGDVWEHDLFVSFDVDSGDGPEFRLYGGVNNLFDSTSPFLPSGTESGRLTNQNGIYDIAGRRFYIGATVKF
;
A
#
# COMPACT_ATOMS: atom_id res chain seq x y z
N MET A 1 -2.16 23.67 30.42
CA MET A 1 -2.57 23.69 31.83
C MET A 1 -1.95 22.45 32.50
N THR A 2 -0.98 22.66 33.39
CA THR A 2 -0.30 21.70 34.30
C THR A 2 -0.18 20.21 33.91
N ILE A 3 1.04 19.88 33.46
CA ILE A 3 1.63 18.55 33.32
C ILE A 3 1.65 17.82 34.67
N LYS A 4 1.10 16.60 34.73
CA LYS A 4 1.32 15.66 35.84
C LYS A 4 2.08 14.43 35.32
N THR A 5 3.32 14.35 35.79
CA THR A 5 4.25 13.23 35.74
C THR A 5 3.61 11.95 36.31
N LEU A 6 3.59 10.86 35.55
CA LEU A 6 3.37 9.51 36.09
C LEU A 6 4.70 8.74 36.01
N LEU A 7 5.36 8.60 37.15
CA LEU A 7 6.37 7.55 37.37
C LEU A 7 5.61 6.22 37.55
N LEU A 8 5.84 5.24 36.67
CA LEU A 8 5.46 3.86 36.94
C LEU A 8 6.64 3.16 37.63
N ALA A 9 6.48 2.97 38.94
CA ALA A 9 7.37 2.17 39.76
C ALA A 9 7.14 0.68 39.48
N SER A 10 8.24 -0.02 39.27
CA SER A 10 8.38 -1.47 39.17
C SER A 10 7.92 -2.17 40.46
N VAL A 11 6.96 -3.09 40.33
CA VAL A 11 6.62 -4.07 41.36
C VAL A 11 6.76 -5.47 40.75
N PHE A 12 7.92 -6.08 40.95
CA PHE A 12 8.15 -7.51 40.74
C PHE A 12 7.43 -8.28 41.85
N ALA A 13 6.37 -9.00 41.52
CA ALA A 13 5.79 -10.01 42.40
C ALA A 13 6.45 -11.36 42.11
N ALA A 14 7.39 -11.76 42.96
CA ALA A 14 8.00 -13.08 42.93
C ALA A 14 7.03 -14.13 43.50
N LEU A 15 6.72 -15.17 42.71
CA LEU A 15 6.12 -16.42 43.18
C LEU A 15 7.23 -17.45 43.39
N PRO A 16 7.33 -18.13 44.56
CA PRO A 16 8.36 -19.13 44.79
C PRO A 16 7.87 -20.51 44.29
N LEU A 17 8.67 -21.18 43.47
CA LEU A 17 8.59 -22.63 43.26
C LEU A 17 9.68 -23.32 44.10
N PRO A 18 9.39 -24.45 44.77
CA PRO A 18 10.31 -25.05 45.71
C PRO A 18 11.43 -25.82 45.00
N ALA A 19 12.66 -25.55 45.43
CA ALA A 19 13.85 -26.31 45.05
C ALA A 19 13.83 -27.70 45.71
N LEU A 20 14.03 -28.75 44.91
CA LEU A 20 14.49 -30.05 45.39
C LEU A 20 15.94 -30.22 44.92
N ALA A 21 16.87 -30.05 45.86
CA ALA A 21 18.27 -30.36 45.70
C ALA A 21 18.53 -31.83 46.09
N GLN A 22 19.32 -32.53 45.27
CA GLN A 22 20.06 -33.72 45.68
C GLN A 22 21.48 -33.63 45.09
N GLU A 23 22.47 -33.44 45.97
CA GLU A 23 23.91 -33.64 45.71
C GLU A 23 24.17 -35.13 45.44
N THR A 24 25.09 -35.58 44.57
CA THR A 24 26.58 -35.66 44.69
C THR A 24 27.09 -36.58 43.54
N PRO A 25 28.40 -36.86 43.29
CA PRO A 25 29.66 -36.08 43.30
C PRO A 25 30.41 -36.11 41.93
N ALA A 26 31.50 -35.32 41.87
CA ALA A 26 32.46 -35.22 40.78
C ALA A 26 33.27 -36.50 40.46
N GLY A 27 33.63 -36.69 39.18
CA GLY A 27 34.63 -37.66 38.73
C GLY A 27 34.86 -37.69 37.20
N GLU A 28 36.09 -37.34 36.80
CA GLU A 28 36.82 -37.61 35.53
C GLU A 28 36.49 -36.83 34.24
N THR A 29 37.44 -35.96 33.88
CA THR A 29 37.65 -35.32 32.59
C THR A 29 38.38 -36.26 31.61
N PRO A 30 37.87 -36.47 30.37
CA PRO A 30 38.70 -36.87 29.22
C PRO A 30 38.95 -35.69 28.26
N PRO A 31 39.99 -35.78 27.41
CA PRO A 31 40.75 -34.63 26.92
C PRO A 31 40.08 -33.87 25.76
N ALA A 32 40.43 -32.59 25.69
CA ALA A 32 40.11 -31.66 24.61
C ALA A 32 40.48 -32.22 23.23
N GLY A 33 39.49 -32.31 22.36
CA GLY A 33 39.63 -32.57 20.93
C GLY A 33 38.65 -31.69 20.16
N THR A 34 39.20 -30.68 19.50
CA THR A 34 38.66 -29.97 18.31
C THR A 34 37.14 -30.04 18.07
N ASP A 35 36.37 -29.24 18.81
CA ASP A 35 35.07 -28.74 18.35
C ASP A 35 35.25 -27.26 17.94
N SER A 36 35.88 -27.02 16.79
CA SER A 36 35.50 -25.86 15.99
C SER A 36 34.28 -26.31 15.18
N ALA A 37 33.12 -26.36 15.84
CA ALA A 37 31.86 -26.37 15.14
C ALA A 37 31.84 -25.10 14.28
N ALA A 38 32.03 -25.29 12.97
CA ALA A 38 31.74 -24.26 12.00
C ALA A 38 30.34 -23.73 12.28
N GLU A 39 30.27 -22.42 12.50
CA GLU A 39 29.04 -21.63 12.51
C GLU A 39 28.20 -22.06 11.30
N GLY A 40 27.05 -22.67 11.56
CA GLY A 40 26.44 -23.67 10.67
C GLY A 40 26.11 -23.20 9.25
N ASP A 41 26.41 -24.07 8.29
CA ASP A 41 26.01 -23.96 6.89
C ASP A 41 24.50 -23.70 6.76
N ILE A 42 24.13 -22.55 6.19
CA ILE A 42 22.73 -22.15 5.98
C ILE A 42 22.14 -22.96 4.82
N VAL A 43 21.41 -24.03 5.13
CA VAL A 43 20.68 -24.82 4.11
C VAL A 43 19.53 -23.98 3.54
N VAL A 44 19.67 -23.50 2.30
CA VAL A 44 18.62 -22.75 1.58
C VAL A 44 17.59 -23.74 1.02
N THR A 45 16.32 -23.55 1.34
CA THR A 45 15.20 -24.44 0.94
C THR A 45 14.62 -24.14 -0.45
N GLY A 46 15.43 -23.61 -1.36
CA GLY A 46 15.05 -23.18 -2.72
C GLY A 46 14.56 -24.29 -3.67
N SER A 47 14.54 -25.53 -3.19
CA SER A 47 14.07 -26.74 -3.87
C SER A 47 13.54 -27.71 -2.83
N ARG A 48 12.66 -28.64 -3.24
CA ARG A 48 12.24 -29.77 -2.39
C ARG A 48 13.32 -30.86 -2.31
N ILE A 49 14.36 -30.78 -3.14
CA ILE A 49 15.55 -31.62 -3.09
C ILE A 49 16.56 -30.99 -2.12
N VAL A 50 16.88 -31.71 -1.05
CA VAL A 50 17.86 -31.26 -0.05
C VAL A 50 19.26 -31.22 -0.67
N ARG A 51 19.96 -30.09 -0.54
CA ARG A 51 21.36 -29.91 -0.98
C ARG A 51 22.18 -29.25 0.12
N GLU A 52 23.49 -29.48 0.09
CA GLU A 52 24.44 -28.65 0.83
C GLU A 52 24.58 -27.28 0.13
N THR A 53 24.94 -26.27 0.91
CA THR A 53 24.82 -24.80 0.72
C THR A 53 25.10 -24.25 -0.69
N TYR A 54 24.33 -23.23 -1.11
CA TYR A 54 24.51 -22.39 -2.33
C TYR A 54 24.49 -23.07 -3.72
N ASP A 55 24.16 -24.36 -3.83
CA ASP A 55 24.13 -25.12 -5.10
C ASP A 55 22.78 -25.08 -5.84
N THR A 56 22.19 -23.89 -6.00
CA THR A 56 20.96 -23.69 -6.79
C THR A 56 21.21 -22.84 -8.04
N PRO A 57 20.59 -23.16 -9.20
CA PRO A 57 20.67 -22.31 -10.40
C PRO A 57 19.91 -20.99 -10.24
N ALA A 58 18.95 -20.94 -9.31
CA ALA A 58 18.20 -19.73 -8.98
C ALA A 58 18.99 -18.85 -8.01
N PRO A 59 19.02 -17.52 -8.20
CA PRO A 59 19.56 -16.58 -7.23
C PRO A 59 18.72 -16.56 -5.95
N THR A 60 19.40 -16.62 -4.80
CA THR A 60 18.77 -16.60 -3.48
C THR A 60 19.43 -15.55 -2.58
N ILE A 61 18.61 -14.87 -1.78
CA ILE A 61 19.03 -13.91 -0.76
C ILE A 61 18.44 -14.37 0.57
N THR A 62 19.20 -14.26 1.64
CA THR A 62 18.75 -14.67 2.97
C THR A 62 18.87 -13.50 3.93
N VAL A 63 17.80 -13.23 4.68
CA VAL A 63 17.76 -12.26 5.77
C VAL A 63 17.65 -13.02 7.09
N SER A 64 18.65 -12.90 7.95
CA SER A 64 18.70 -13.63 9.23
C SER A 64 17.91 -12.91 10.33
N SER A 65 17.54 -13.62 11.40
CA SER A 65 16.95 -13.02 12.61
C SER A 65 17.83 -11.93 13.23
N ALA A 66 19.15 -12.03 13.09
CA ALA A 66 20.08 -10.96 13.48
C ALA A 66 19.89 -9.72 12.62
N ASP A 67 19.78 -9.85 11.30
CA ASP A 67 19.51 -8.71 10.40
C ASP A 67 18.16 -8.05 10.72
N LEU A 68 17.13 -8.83 11.10
CA LEU A 68 15.83 -8.31 11.54
C LEU A 68 15.90 -7.52 12.86
N THR A 69 16.82 -7.87 13.76
CA THR A 69 17.02 -7.13 15.01
C THR A 69 17.89 -5.89 14.78
N GLU A 70 18.90 -6.02 13.91
CA GLU A 70 19.86 -4.96 13.57
C GLU A 70 19.26 -3.84 12.72
N SER A 71 18.18 -4.11 11.97
CA SER A 71 17.45 -3.05 11.24
C SER A 71 16.86 -2.02 12.19
N GLY A 72 16.51 -2.43 13.41
CA GLY A 72 15.81 -1.58 14.36
C GLY A 72 14.31 -1.42 14.07
N ASP A 73 13.81 -2.02 12.99
CA ASP A 73 12.42 -1.92 12.57
C ASP A 73 11.50 -2.73 13.51
N SER A 74 10.25 -2.26 13.63
CA SER A 74 9.23 -2.98 14.38
C SER A 74 8.56 -4.07 13.54
N GLU A 75 8.74 -4.06 12.21
CA GLU A 75 8.00 -4.90 11.28
C GLU A 75 8.88 -5.56 10.21
N LEU A 76 8.56 -6.82 9.89
CA LEU A 76 9.29 -7.59 8.88
C LEU A 76 9.24 -6.97 7.48
N SER A 77 8.13 -6.35 7.08
CA SER A 77 7.99 -5.74 5.75
C SER A 77 8.95 -4.58 5.52
N GLU A 78 9.22 -3.77 6.55
CA GLU A 78 10.11 -2.62 6.45
C GLU A 78 11.54 -3.09 6.16
N THR A 79 12.05 -4.00 6.98
CA THR A 79 13.39 -4.57 6.79
C THR A 79 13.55 -5.27 5.44
N LEU A 80 12.51 -5.94 4.95
CA LEU A 80 12.53 -6.59 3.63
C LEU A 80 12.43 -5.60 2.46
N ALA A 81 11.68 -4.49 2.60
CA ALA A 81 11.48 -3.49 1.55
C ALA A 81 12.74 -2.66 1.26
N ASP A 82 13.67 -2.58 2.22
CA ASP A 82 15.00 -2.00 2.03
C ASP A 82 15.90 -2.80 1.08
N LEU A 83 15.62 -4.10 0.88
CA LEU A 83 16.39 -4.89 -0.07
C LEU A 83 16.06 -4.41 -1.50
N PRO A 84 17.06 -4.13 -2.35
CA PRO A 84 16.82 -3.52 -3.66
C PRO A 84 15.87 -4.30 -4.58
N GLN A 85 15.85 -5.63 -4.48
CA GLN A 85 15.02 -6.52 -5.30
C GLN A 85 13.55 -6.54 -4.84
N LEU A 86 13.28 -6.05 -3.63
CA LEU A 86 11.97 -5.99 -3.00
C LEU A 86 11.51 -4.53 -2.87
N SER A 87 10.20 -4.32 -2.92
CA SER A 87 9.60 -3.07 -2.47
C SER A 87 8.31 -3.36 -1.72
N SER A 88 7.89 -2.44 -0.84
CA SER A 88 6.59 -2.54 -0.19
C SER A 88 5.50 -2.12 -1.18
N THR A 89 4.48 -2.94 -1.38
CA THR A 89 3.25 -2.52 -2.09
C THR A 89 2.28 -1.82 -1.16
N LEU A 90 2.21 -2.26 0.10
CA LEU A 90 1.42 -1.67 1.17
C LEU A 90 2.33 -1.46 2.38
N ASN A 91 2.27 -0.25 2.95
CA ASN A 91 2.90 0.11 4.22
C ASN A 91 2.02 1.17 4.90
N ASP A 92 2.26 1.46 6.18
CA ASP A 92 1.40 2.36 6.96
C ASP A 92 1.35 3.81 6.43
N ALA A 93 2.34 4.22 5.62
CA ALA A 93 2.41 5.53 4.96
C ALA A 93 1.69 5.57 3.59
N SER A 94 1.64 4.45 2.87
CA SER A 94 1.08 4.35 1.52
C SER A 94 -0.41 4.02 1.50
N VAL A 95 -0.92 3.50 2.62
CA VAL A 95 -2.34 3.09 2.78
C VAL A 95 -3.20 4.13 3.49
N THR A 96 -2.66 5.30 3.87
CA THR A 96 -3.48 6.40 4.40
C THR A 96 -4.53 6.82 3.38
N GLY A 97 -5.80 6.87 3.77
CA GLY A 97 -6.95 7.15 2.92
C GLY A 97 -7.51 5.92 2.20
N ASN A 98 -6.91 4.73 2.38
CA ASN A 98 -7.37 3.50 1.73
C ASN A 98 -8.41 2.78 2.60
N THR A 99 -9.61 2.62 2.07
CA THR A 99 -10.75 2.00 2.76
C THR A 99 -10.64 0.49 2.92
N GLN A 100 -9.64 -0.22 2.39
CA GLN A 100 -9.60 -1.69 2.48
C GLN A 100 -8.27 -2.21 3.05
N ASN A 101 -7.16 -1.54 2.71
CA ASN A 101 -5.81 -2.01 3.03
C ASN A 101 -5.14 -1.28 4.21
N SER A 102 -5.79 -0.28 4.81
CA SER A 102 -5.21 0.52 5.90
C SER A 102 -4.66 -0.33 7.05
N GLY A 103 -3.35 -0.39 7.28
CA GLY A 103 -2.71 -1.20 8.33
C GLY A 103 -2.32 -2.63 7.93
N LEU A 104 -2.32 -2.95 6.63
CA LEU A 104 -1.70 -4.15 6.06
C LEU A 104 -0.31 -3.82 5.51
N SER A 105 0.57 -4.82 5.48
CA SER A 105 1.90 -4.70 4.89
C SER A 105 2.22 -5.83 3.94
N SER A 106 2.67 -5.52 2.73
CA SER A 106 3.01 -6.54 1.75
C SER A 106 4.20 -6.12 0.91
N ILE A 107 4.86 -7.13 0.35
CA ILE A 107 6.08 -6.97 -0.44
C ILE A 107 5.86 -7.52 -1.85
N GLN A 108 6.63 -6.99 -2.80
CA GLN A 108 6.69 -7.47 -4.17
C GLN A 108 8.13 -7.58 -4.64
N LEU A 109 8.39 -8.55 -5.52
CA LEU A 109 9.67 -8.71 -6.20
C LEU A 109 9.69 -7.96 -7.54
N ARG A 110 10.77 -7.20 -7.78
CA ARG A 110 11.06 -6.55 -9.08
C ARG A 110 9.95 -5.64 -9.60
N ASN A 111 9.14 -5.10 -8.70
CA ASN A 111 8.02 -4.21 -9.03
C ASN A 111 7.06 -4.84 -10.08
N LEU A 112 6.77 -6.13 -9.92
CA LEU A 112 5.85 -6.90 -10.78
C LEU A 112 4.47 -7.09 -10.13
N GLY A 113 4.15 -6.37 -9.06
CA GLY A 113 2.92 -6.55 -8.28
C GLY A 113 3.05 -7.61 -7.19
N ASP A 114 2.32 -7.43 -6.10
CA ASP A 114 2.30 -8.36 -4.96
C ASP A 114 1.56 -9.67 -5.25
N ASN A 115 0.54 -9.65 -6.11
CA ASN A 115 -0.13 -10.87 -6.58
C ASN A 115 0.81 -11.83 -7.35
N ARG A 116 2.00 -11.38 -7.77
CA ARG A 116 3.01 -12.17 -8.51
C ARG A 116 4.20 -12.61 -7.64
N THR A 117 4.15 -12.34 -6.34
CA THR A 117 5.17 -12.72 -5.36
C THR A 117 4.57 -13.69 -4.34
N LEU A 118 5.03 -14.94 -4.32
CA LEU A 118 4.47 -15.95 -3.43
C LEU A 118 5.16 -15.92 -2.06
N VAL A 119 4.39 -15.67 -0.99
CA VAL A 119 4.86 -15.75 0.40
C VAL A 119 4.53 -17.12 0.99
N LEU A 120 5.52 -17.78 1.59
CA LEU A 120 5.41 -19.09 2.22
C LEU A 120 5.89 -19.05 3.67
N ILE A 121 5.40 -19.98 4.49
CA ILE A 121 5.90 -20.23 5.84
C ILE A 121 6.35 -21.69 5.91
N ASP A 122 7.63 -21.94 6.18
CA ASP A 122 8.26 -23.26 6.14
C ASP A 122 7.93 -24.04 4.85
N GLY A 123 7.92 -23.35 3.71
CA GLY A 123 7.59 -23.92 2.40
C GLY A 123 6.09 -24.21 2.17
N ARG A 124 5.19 -23.74 3.05
CA ARG A 124 3.74 -23.96 2.97
C ARG A 124 2.99 -22.68 2.63
N ARG A 125 1.96 -22.81 1.79
CA ARG A 125 1.05 -21.70 1.44
C ARG A 125 0.25 -21.24 2.65
N THR A 126 -0.12 -19.97 2.63
CA THR A 126 -0.89 -19.33 3.68
C THR A 126 -2.01 -18.44 3.14
N VAL A 127 -2.98 -18.14 3.99
CA VAL A 127 -4.19 -17.38 3.66
C VAL A 127 -3.88 -15.90 3.38
N SER A 128 -4.58 -15.32 2.40
CA SER A 128 -4.55 -13.89 2.10
C SER A 128 -5.14 -13.05 3.25
N ASN A 129 -4.64 -11.83 3.37
CA ASN A 129 -5.06 -10.79 4.29
C ASN A 129 -5.74 -9.60 3.59
N SER A 130 -6.09 -9.72 2.31
CA SER A 130 -6.65 -8.62 1.49
C SER A 130 -7.94 -9.01 0.79
N ALA A 131 -8.91 -8.10 0.76
CA ALA A 131 -10.18 -8.27 0.03
C ALA A 131 -10.03 -8.14 -1.50
N ILE A 132 -8.93 -7.56 -1.97
CA ILE A 132 -8.79 -7.09 -3.35
C ILE A 132 -7.63 -7.73 -4.10
N GLY A 133 -7.00 -8.72 -3.48
CA GLY A 133 -5.86 -9.44 -4.06
C GLY A 133 -5.39 -10.55 -3.13
N ASN A 134 -4.52 -11.41 -3.65
CA ASN A 134 -3.90 -12.47 -2.86
C ASN A 134 -2.61 -11.96 -2.18
N ARG A 135 -2.75 -11.32 -1.00
CA ARG A 135 -1.65 -10.65 -0.29
C ARG A 135 -1.47 -11.22 1.10
N VAL A 136 -0.26 -11.65 1.44
CA VAL A 136 0.07 -12.12 2.79
C VAL A 136 0.66 -10.95 3.59
N SER A 137 -0.03 -10.55 4.65
CA SER A 137 0.40 -9.40 5.46
C SER A 137 1.54 -9.80 6.39
N LEU A 138 2.71 -9.17 6.25
CA LEU A 138 3.87 -9.51 7.09
C LEU A 138 3.73 -9.03 8.54
N SER A 139 2.89 -8.02 8.79
CA SER A 139 2.48 -7.55 10.12
C SER A 139 1.86 -8.63 11.01
N THR A 140 1.42 -9.75 10.43
CA THR A 140 0.72 -10.84 11.13
C THR A 140 1.66 -11.94 11.66
N ILE A 141 2.97 -11.83 11.40
CA ILE A 141 3.96 -12.85 11.72
C ILE A 141 4.92 -12.30 12.80
N PRO A 142 4.99 -12.92 14.00
CA PRO A 142 5.91 -12.45 15.04
C PRO A 142 7.37 -12.67 14.60
N SER A 143 8.18 -11.60 14.63
CA SER A 143 9.59 -11.64 14.22
C SER A 143 10.43 -12.59 15.09
N ASP A 144 10.14 -12.68 16.39
CA ASP A 144 10.81 -13.62 17.31
C ASP A 144 10.51 -15.10 17.00
N PHE A 145 9.53 -15.39 16.14
CA PHE A 145 9.22 -16.74 15.67
C PHE A 145 9.92 -17.07 14.33
N VAL A 146 10.64 -16.12 13.74
CA VAL A 146 11.34 -16.24 12.45
C VAL A 146 12.83 -16.47 12.69
N ASP A 147 13.37 -17.55 12.13
CA ASP A 147 14.82 -17.82 12.09
C ASP A 147 15.49 -17.00 10.97
N ARG A 148 14.88 -17.04 9.79
CA ARG A 148 15.32 -16.31 8.60
C ARG A 148 14.22 -16.19 7.56
N VAL A 149 14.40 -15.27 6.61
CA VAL A 149 13.61 -15.16 5.39
C VAL A 149 14.50 -15.50 4.20
N GLU A 150 14.03 -16.41 3.35
CA GLU A 150 14.69 -16.81 2.11
C GLU A 150 13.94 -16.20 0.92
N ILE A 151 14.64 -15.44 0.09
CA ILE A 151 14.09 -14.80 -1.12
C ILE A 151 14.68 -15.51 -2.32
N ILE A 152 13.81 -16.03 -3.19
CA ILE A 152 14.18 -16.74 -4.40
C ILE A 152 13.62 -15.94 -5.57
N THR A 153 14.48 -15.49 -6.48
CA THR A 153 14.06 -14.62 -7.58
C THR A 153 13.87 -15.40 -8.90
N GLY A 154 12.93 -14.92 -9.73
CA GLY A 154 12.58 -15.52 -11.02
C GLY A 154 11.43 -16.51 -10.93
N GLY A 155 10.94 -16.99 -12.09
CA GLY A 155 9.79 -17.88 -12.16
C GLY A 155 10.05 -19.24 -11.49
N THR A 156 9.35 -19.51 -10.38
CA THR A 156 9.48 -20.75 -9.60
C THR A 156 8.16 -21.51 -9.42
N SER A 157 7.16 -21.24 -10.26
CA SER A 157 5.86 -21.92 -10.19
C SER A 157 5.94 -23.43 -10.37
N SER A 158 6.95 -23.96 -11.06
CA SER A 158 7.15 -25.41 -11.19
C SER A 158 7.47 -26.11 -9.87
N VAL A 159 8.00 -25.39 -8.88
CA VAL A 159 8.37 -25.92 -7.56
C VAL A 159 7.33 -25.56 -6.50
N TYR A 160 6.87 -24.30 -6.47
CA TYR A 160 6.01 -23.79 -5.39
C TYR A 160 4.55 -23.53 -5.79
N GLY A 161 4.19 -23.72 -7.07
CA GLY A 161 2.83 -23.54 -7.60
C GLY A 161 2.52 -22.13 -8.12
N SER A 162 1.25 -21.85 -8.39
CA SER A 162 0.78 -20.55 -8.93
C SER A 162 1.25 -19.35 -8.12
N ASP A 163 1.28 -18.17 -8.72
CA ASP A 163 1.62 -16.88 -8.07
C ASP A 163 3.13 -16.68 -7.87
N ALA A 164 3.96 -17.72 -7.99
CA ALA A 164 5.43 -17.63 -7.94
C ALA A 164 6.05 -17.18 -9.29
N VAL A 165 5.49 -16.11 -9.87
CA VAL A 165 5.87 -15.56 -11.18
C VAL A 165 7.12 -14.69 -11.07
N ALA A 166 7.15 -13.74 -10.13
CA ALA A 166 8.31 -12.90 -9.85
C ALA A 166 9.33 -13.61 -8.96
N GLY A 167 8.85 -14.52 -8.10
CA GLY A 167 9.65 -15.32 -7.19
C GLY A 167 8.89 -15.71 -5.92
N VAL A 168 9.65 -16.10 -4.90
CA VAL A 168 9.14 -16.60 -3.61
C VAL A 168 9.85 -15.90 -2.46
N VAL A 169 9.10 -15.59 -1.41
CA VAL A 169 9.62 -15.18 -0.10
C VAL A 169 9.17 -16.21 0.93
N ASN A 170 10.11 -17.04 1.39
CA ASN A 170 9.85 -18.14 2.30
C ASN A 170 10.35 -17.81 3.70
N ILE A 171 9.42 -17.70 4.65
CA ILE A 171 9.70 -17.40 6.05
C ILE A 171 9.96 -18.71 6.77
N ILE A 172 11.17 -18.89 7.29
CA ILE A 172 11.58 -20.09 8.01
C ILE A 172 11.43 -19.85 9.51
N THR A 173 10.75 -20.78 10.20
CA THR A 173 10.42 -20.63 11.61
C THR A 173 11.51 -21.17 12.54
N GLU A 174 11.67 -20.51 13.68
CA GLU A 174 12.68 -20.85 14.68
C GLU A 174 12.51 -22.28 15.21
N SER A 175 13.60 -23.05 15.28
CA SER A 175 13.61 -24.48 15.64
C SER A 175 14.70 -24.86 16.65
N ARG A 176 15.51 -23.88 17.08
CA ARG A 176 16.70 -24.07 17.89
C ARG A 176 16.61 -23.37 19.25
N THR A 177 15.71 -22.41 19.42
CA THR A 177 15.51 -21.70 20.70
C THR A 177 15.26 -22.66 21.86
N ARG A 178 15.96 -22.41 22.97
CA ARG A 178 15.82 -23.16 24.22
C ARG A 178 15.71 -22.18 25.38
N GLY A 179 14.90 -22.55 26.36
CA GLY A 179 14.66 -21.70 27.52
C GLY A 179 13.69 -20.57 27.21
N LEU A 180 13.70 -19.54 28.07
CA LEU A 180 12.82 -18.38 27.95
C LEU A 180 13.62 -17.19 27.41
N LEU A 181 13.16 -16.59 26.31
CA LEU A 181 13.64 -15.32 25.80
C LEU A 181 12.57 -14.25 26.02
N LEU A 182 12.94 -13.16 26.67
CA LEU A 182 12.13 -11.96 26.83
C LEU A 182 12.74 -10.83 26.01
N ARG A 183 11.92 -10.08 25.28
CA ARG A 183 12.33 -8.93 24.48
C ARG A 183 11.50 -7.71 24.87
N GLY A 184 12.16 -6.57 25.00
CA GLY A 184 11.53 -5.27 25.13
C GLY A 184 12.23 -4.25 24.25
N ARG A 185 11.48 -3.48 23.46
CA ARG A 185 12.01 -2.38 22.63
C ARG A 185 11.07 -1.19 22.72
N THR A 186 11.62 0.01 22.71
CA THR A 186 10.87 1.24 22.51
C THR A 186 11.60 2.17 21.55
N GLY A 187 10.83 2.96 20.80
CA GLY A 187 11.34 3.94 19.85
C GLY A 187 10.54 5.24 19.89
N ILE A 188 11.15 6.30 19.36
CA ILE A 188 10.53 7.62 19.19
C ILE A 188 11.22 8.37 18.06
N THR A 189 10.49 9.24 17.36
CA THR A 189 11.10 10.18 16.41
C THR A 189 11.79 11.32 17.15
N GLU A 190 12.65 12.04 16.45
CA GLU A 190 13.24 13.28 16.97
C GLU A 190 12.21 14.40 17.26
N TYR A 191 11.04 14.33 16.61
CA TYR A 191 9.94 15.28 16.77
C TYR A 191 9.14 15.02 18.06
N GLY A 192 9.39 13.90 18.75
CA GLY A 192 8.70 13.51 19.99
C GLY A 192 7.35 12.81 19.76
N ASP A 193 7.02 12.53 18.50
CA ASP A 193 5.88 11.74 18.00
C ASP A 193 6.32 10.31 17.67
N GLY A 194 5.48 9.52 16.99
CA GLY A 194 5.85 8.22 16.41
C GLY A 194 6.46 7.26 17.43
N ARG A 195 5.87 7.22 18.64
CA ARG A 195 6.33 6.32 19.69
C ARG A 195 6.08 4.88 19.26
N GLU A 196 6.95 3.98 19.70
CA GLU A 196 6.81 2.55 19.48
C GLU A 196 7.13 1.79 20.78
N LEU A 197 6.43 0.67 21.00
CA LEU A 197 6.68 -0.28 22.07
C LEU A 197 6.47 -1.70 21.55
N THR A 198 7.47 -2.56 21.75
CA THR A 198 7.41 -4.00 21.47
C THR A 198 7.76 -4.77 22.73
N LEU A 199 6.92 -5.72 23.10
CA LEU A 199 7.13 -6.67 24.18
C LEU A 199 6.97 -8.09 23.64
N GLY A 200 8.02 -8.90 23.73
CA GLY A 200 8.06 -10.27 23.23
C GLY A 200 8.42 -11.27 24.33
N ALA A 201 7.82 -12.45 24.27
CA ALA A 201 8.21 -13.61 25.08
C ALA A 201 8.18 -14.87 24.21
N THR A 202 9.29 -15.61 24.20
CA THR A 202 9.45 -16.84 23.44
C THR A 202 10.00 -17.93 24.35
N TYR A 203 9.38 -19.11 24.34
CA TYR A 203 9.82 -20.25 25.15
C TYR A 203 9.94 -21.50 24.30
N GLY A 204 11.12 -22.11 24.29
CA GLY A 204 11.41 -23.33 23.55
C GLY A 204 11.96 -24.43 24.46
N ALA A 205 11.48 -25.66 24.31
CA ALA A 205 11.98 -26.78 25.10
C ALA A 205 11.91 -28.12 24.36
N ARG A 206 12.87 -29.00 24.66
CA ARG A 206 12.79 -30.42 24.27
C ARG A 206 12.19 -31.25 25.39
N PHE A 207 11.42 -32.27 25.03
CA PHE A 207 10.75 -33.19 25.96
C PHE A 207 10.83 -34.63 25.46
N ALA A 208 10.32 -35.58 26.26
CA ALA A 208 10.31 -37.02 25.93
C ALA A 208 11.68 -37.55 25.47
N ASP A 209 12.70 -37.42 26.31
CA ASP A 209 14.08 -37.84 26.00
C ASP A 209 14.64 -37.22 24.71
N ARG A 210 14.28 -35.95 24.45
CA ARG A 210 14.66 -35.14 23.27
C ARG A 210 13.98 -35.52 21.96
N ARG A 211 13.01 -36.43 21.98
CA ARG A 211 12.17 -36.80 20.83
C ARG A 211 11.16 -35.73 20.46
N GLY A 212 10.77 -34.89 21.41
CA GLY A 212 9.86 -33.78 21.19
C GLY A 212 10.55 -32.43 21.30
N TYR A 213 10.12 -31.46 20.50
CA TYR A 213 10.45 -30.05 20.61
C TYR A 213 9.16 -29.25 20.53
N PHE A 214 9.01 -28.22 21.37
CA PHE A 214 7.97 -27.21 21.18
C PHE A 214 8.55 -25.82 21.34
N LEU A 215 7.92 -24.87 20.66
CA LEU A 215 8.22 -23.45 20.73
C LEU A 215 6.89 -22.69 20.83
N VAL A 216 6.80 -21.74 21.74
CA VAL A 216 5.69 -20.81 21.85
C VAL A 216 6.27 -19.40 21.85
N SER A 217 5.66 -18.48 21.11
CA SER A 217 6.02 -17.08 21.09
C SER A 217 4.77 -16.21 21.19
N GLY A 218 4.88 -15.08 21.90
CA GLY A 218 3.87 -14.05 22.00
C GLY A 218 4.51 -12.67 21.91
N THR A 219 3.92 -11.78 21.11
CA THR A 219 4.41 -10.41 20.91
C THR A 219 3.24 -9.44 21.02
N TYR A 220 3.47 -8.35 21.76
CA TYR A 220 2.62 -7.17 21.78
C TYR A 220 3.40 -5.99 21.18
N ASP A 221 2.83 -5.36 20.16
CA ASP A 221 3.39 -4.16 19.55
C ASP A 221 2.38 -3.03 19.56
N GLN A 222 2.84 -1.83 19.89
CA GLN A 222 2.07 -0.59 19.82
C GLN A 222 2.87 0.47 19.08
N ASP A 223 2.30 0.97 17.99
CA ASP A 223 2.71 2.17 17.28
C ASP A 223 1.64 3.24 17.50
N TRP A 224 2.06 4.44 17.89
CA TRP A 224 1.14 5.56 18.11
C TRP A 224 0.92 6.42 16.85
N GLY A 225 1.59 6.10 15.75
CA GLY A 225 1.48 6.80 14.47
C GLY A 225 2.07 8.21 14.50
N ILE A 226 1.94 8.89 13.37
CA ILE A 226 2.40 10.27 13.16
C ILE A 226 1.27 11.05 12.49
N ARG A 227 0.99 12.26 12.95
CA ARG A 227 -0.02 13.16 12.38
C ARG A 227 0.61 14.09 11.36
N ALA A 228 -0.16 14.54 10.38
CA ALA A 228 0.30 15.57 9.45
C ALA A 228 0.75 16.85 10.16
N THR A 229 0.07 17.23 11.23
CA THR A 229 0.43 18.38 12.07
C THR A 229 1.79 18.26 12.77
N ASP A 230 2.33 17.04 12.87
CA ASP A 230 3.64 16.84 13.47
C ASP A 230 4.78 17.22 12.50
N ARG A 231 4.45 17.43 11.21
CA ARG A 231 5.39 17.89 10.17
C ARG A 231 4.92 19.18 9.51
N GLU A 232 5.72 20.23 9.63
CA GLU A 232 5.39 21.52 9.01
C GLU A 232 5.20 21.42 7.49
N TRP A 233 6.03 20.63 6.80
CA TRP A 233 5.93 20.45 5.35
C TRP A 233 4.63 19.74 4.94
N ALA A 234 4.09 18.85 5.78
CA ALA A 234 2.91 18.06 5.46
C ALA A 234 1.61 18.87 5.47
N VAL A 235 1.58 19.95 6.25
CA VAL A 235 0.41 20.84 6.37
C VAL A 235 0.49 22.07 5.47
N ARG A 236 1.54 22.23 4.66
CA ARG A 236 1.63 23.34 3.70
C ARG A 236 0.52 23.22 2.65
N PRO A 237 -0.36 24.23 2.51
CA PRO A 237 -1.44 24.20 1.55
C PRO A 237 -0.89 24.53 0.16
N VAL A 238 -0.30 23.55 -0.52
CA VAL A 238 0.25 23.72 -1.86
C VAL A 238 -0.36 22.66 -2.78
N SER A 239 -0.80 23.10 -3.95
CA SER A 239 -1.17 22.24 -5.07
C SER A 239 -0.42 22.71 -6.31
N TYR A 240 -0.05 21.76 -7.16
CA TYR A 240 0.74 21.95 -8.37
C TYR A 240 -0.01 21.46 -9.59
N ASP A 241 0.10 22.17 -10.70
CA ASP A 241 -0.35 21.72 -12.01
C ASP A 241 0.61 22.22 -13.11
N TYR A 242 0.52 21.67 -14.32
CA TYR A 242 1.33 22.08 -15.47
C TYR A 242 0.45 22.35 -16.69
N ASP A 243 0.48 23.60 -17.16
CA ASP A 243 -0.23 23.99 -18.37
C ASP A 243 0.56 23.54 -19.60
N PHE A 244 0.04 22.51 -20.29
CA PHE A 244 0.65 22.00 -21.52
C PHE A 244 0.39 22.87 -22.76
N GLU A 245 -0.60 23.77 -22.73
CA GLU A 245 -0.87 24.70 -23.83
C GLU A 245 0.15 25.85 -23.82
N GLU A 246 0.35 26.45 -22.65
CA GLU A 246 1.26 27.59 -22.46
C GLU A 246 2.69 27.17 -22.10
N GLY A 247 2.88 25.95 -21.59
CA GLY A 247 4.17 25.42 -21.15
C GLY A 247 4.68 26.08 -19.87
N VAL A 248 3.82 26.25 -18.86
CA VAL A 248 4.15 26.96 -17.61
C VAL A 248 3.72 26.18 -16.37
N ASN A 249 4.48 26.33 -15.29
CA ASN A 249 4.15 25.76 -13.98
C ASN A 249 3.02 26.55 -13.31
N LEU A 250 1.97 25.88 -12.86
CA LEU A 250 0.84 26.49 -12.18
C LEU A 250 0.80 26.11 -10.70
N PHE A 251 0.44 27.07 -9.86
CA PHE A 251 0.16 26.85 -8.43
C PHE A 251 -1.07 27.63 -8.01
N GLU A 252 -1.84 27.06 -7.08
CA GLU A 252 -2.99 27.71 -6.48
C GLU A 252 -2.57 28.92 -5.63
N THR A 253 -3.23 30.06 -5.84
CA THR A 253 -3.00 31.29 -5.09
C THR A 253 -4.23 32.21 -5.11
N VAL A 254 -4.07 33.41 -4.56
CA VAL A 254 -5.00 34.54 -4.70
C VAL A 254 -4.36 35.60 -5.57
N TYR A 255 -5.05 36.01 -6.65
CA TYR A 255 -4.55 36.97 -7.62
C TYR A 255 -5.64 37.95 -8.07
N LEU A 256 -5.27 39.00 -8.81
CA LEU A 256 -6.22 39.92 -9.43
C LEU A 256 -6.52 39.46 -10.86
N ASN A 257 -7.79 39.17 -11.17
CA ASN A 257 -8.19 38.83 -12.54
C ASN A 257 -8.14 40.06 -13.47
N ALA A 258 -8.46 39.87 -14.76
CA ALA A 258 -8.41 40.93 -15.77
C ALA A 258 -9.31 42.16 -15.47
N SER A 259 -10.34 42.00 -14.63
CA SER A 259 -11.20 43.11 -14.18
C SER A 259 -10.67 43.83 -12.93
N GLY A 260 -9.51 43.43 -12.42
CA GLY A 260 -8.90 43.93 -11.19
C GLY A 260 -9.55 43.39 -9.92
N ALA A 261 -10.40 42.36 -10.03
CA ALA A 261 -11.05 41.73 -8.89
C ALA A 261 -10.18 40.59 -8.33
N PRO A 262 -9.93 40.55 -7.01
CA PRO A 262 -9.28 39.40 -6.37
C PRO A 262 -10.06 38.10 -6.62
N THR A 263 -9.36 37.01 -6.93
CA THR A 263 -9.91 35.68 -7.16
C THR A 263 -8.93 34.61 -6.66
N SER A 264 -9.43 33.40 -6.41
CA SER A 264 -8.62 32.21 -6.18
C SER A 264 -8.43 31.47 -7.50
N GLY A 265 -7.31 30.78 -7.66
CA GLY A 265 -7.09 29.85 -8.76
C GLY A 265 -5.61 29.64 -9.04
N SER A 266 -5.37 28.67 -9.91
CA SER A 266 -4.05 28.35 -10.45
C SER A 266 -3.50 29.50 -11.27
N GLN A 267 -2.28 29.93 -10.95
CA GLN A 267 -1.55 31.00 -11.64
C GLN A 267 -0.12 30.54 -11.96
N PRO A 268 0.50 31.09 -13.03
CA PRO A 268 1.88 30.79 -13.33
C PRO A 268 2.80 31.14 -12.16
N ALA A 269 3.68 30.22 -11.77
CA ALA A 269 4.58 30.36 -10.63
C ALA A 269 5.42 31.65 -10.69
N SER A 270 5.71 32.16 -11.89
CA SER A 270 6.46 33.39 -12.14
C SER A 270 5.71 34.68 -11.78
N THR A 271 4.39 34.61 -11.55
CA THR A 271 3.54 35.80 -11.32
C THR A 271 3.40 36.20 -9.85
N PHE A 272 3.88 35.36 -8.91
CA PHE A 272 3.81 35.61 -7.46
C PHE A 272 4.96 34.94 -6.71
N PRO A 273 5.34 35.42 -5.51
CA PRO A 273 6.40 34.76 -4.74
C PRO A 273 5.89 33.44 -4.13
N PRO A 274 6.75 32.43 -3.93
CA PRO A 274 6.34 31.10 -3.43
C PRO A 274 5.56 31.10 -2.11
N ASN A 275 5.78 32.09 -1.24
CA ASN A 275 5.07 32.21 0.03
C ASN A 275 3.61 32.69 -0.11
N ALA A 276 3.15 33.00 -1.33
CA ALA A 276 1.76 33.31 -1.62
C ALA A 276 0.97 32.11 -2.18
N MET A 277 1.61 30.93 -2.35
CA MET A 277 0.91 29.69 -2.69
C MET A 277 -0.05 29.31 -1.56
N SER A 278 -1.28 28.92 -1.92
CA SER A 278 -2.30 28.53 -0.97
C SER A 278 -3.36 27.67 -1.68
N ASP A 279 -3.43 26.40 -1.33
CA ASP A 279 -4.47 25.44 -1.71
C ASP A 279 -5.32 25.08 -0.47
N LEU A 280 -6.40 25.83 -0.30
CA LEU A 280 -7.34 25.66 0.81
C LEU A 280 -8.70 25.23 0.27
N SER A 281 -9.35 24.34 1.02
CA SER A 281 -10.68 23.84 0.68
C SER A 281 -11.74 24.94 0.81
N SER A 282 -12.66 25.01 -0.15
CA SER A 282 -13.84 25.88 -0.08
C SER A 282 -14.82 25.48 1.04
N PHE A 283 -14.77 24.22 1.50
CA PHE A 283 -15.61 23.73 2.59
C PHE A 283 -15.11 24.24 3.95
N ILE A 284 -15.73 25.31 4.44
CA ILE A 284 -15.51 25.82 5.79
C ILE A 284 -16.63 25.41 6.75
N PRO A 285 -16.36 25.29 8.07
CA PRO A 285 -17.36 24.92 9.06
C PRO A 285 -18.51 25.92 9.19
N GLY A 286 -18.34 27.18 8.76
CA GLY A 286 -19.39 28.19 8.77
C GLY A 286 -20.38 28.12 7.59
N GLY A 287 -20.01 27.37 6.54
CA GLY A 287 -20.71 27.35 5.27
C GLY A 287 -20.41 28.57 4.39
N VAL A 288 -20.40 28.33 3.08
CA VAL A 288 -20.35 29.28 1.97
C VAL A 288 -21.64 29.09 1.17
N PHE A 289 -22.27 30.19 0.74
CA PHE A 289 -23.61 30.19 0.16
C PHE A 289 -23.66 31.08 -1.07
N SER A 290 -24.02 30.49 -2.20
CA SER A 290 -24.23 31.19 -3.46
C SER A 290 -25.73 31.41 -3.70
N GLY A 291 -26.12 32.67 -3.87
CA GLY A 291 -27.44 33.03 -4.38
C GLY A 291 -27.45 32.87 -5.89
N GLY A 292 -28.56 32.38 -6.48
CA GLY A 292 -28.68 32.15 -7.92
C GLY A 292 -28.69 33.39 -8.83
N ASN A 293 -28.15 34.53 -8.39
CA ASN A 293 -27.74 35.62 -9.27
C ASN A 293 -26.64 36.55 -8.68
N SER A 294 -25.83 36.08 -7.74
CA SER A 294 -24.74 36.90 -7.17
C SER A 294 -23.40 36.32 -7.56
N SER A 295 -22.59 37.10 -8.27
CA SER A 295 -21.16 36.92 -8.49
C SER A 295 -20.31 36.95 -7.20
N ARG A 296 -20.92 36.68 -6.04
CA ARG A 296 -20.35 36.86 -4.70
C ARG A 296 -20.94 35.87 -3.70
N ASP A 297 -20.15 34.88 -3.35
CA ASP A 297 -20.48 33.93 -2.30
C ASP A 297 -20.49 34.59 -0.92
N ARG A 298 -21.54 34.32 -0.13
CA ARG A 298 -21.62 34.75 1.27
C ARG A 298 -21.12 33.63 2.16
N PHE A 299 -20.39 33.98 3.22
CA PHE A 299 -19.83 32.97 4.13
C PHE A 299 -19.85 33.45 5.57
N TYR A 300 -19.80 32.51 6.50
CA TYR A 300 -19.67 32.82 7.93
C TYR A 300 -18.20 32.77 8.36
N ARG A 301 -17.82 33.73 9.21
CA ARG A 301 -16.52 33.73 9.89
C ARG A 301 -16.74 34.10 11.35
N ASN A 302 -16.21 33.29 12.27
CA ASN A 302 -16.37 33.50 13.71
C ASN A 302 -17.83 33.66 14.15
N GLY A 303 -18.73 32.86 13.57
CA GLY A 303 -20.17 32.87 13.87
C GLY A 303 -20.98 34.05 13.30
N VAL A 304 -20.36 34.95 12.51
CA VAL A 304 -21.04 36.10 11.91
C VAL A 304 -21.04 35.97 10.38
N LEU A 305 -22.19 36.22 9.74
CA LEU A 305 -22.29 36.31 8.29
C LEU A 305 -21.49 37.53 7.82
N VAL A 306 -20.49 37.32 6.96
CA VAL A 306 -19.67 38.41 6.44
C VAL A 306 -20.53 39.31 5.54
N PRO A 307 -20.66 40.62 5.81
CA PRO A 307 -21.43 41.52 4.96
C PRO A 307 -20.83 41.64 3.55
N LEU A 308 -21.68 41.68 2.51
CA LEU A 308 -21.25 42.05 1.15
C LEU A 308 -20.94 43.56 1.11
N GLY A 309 -19.73 43.95 0.69
CA GLY A 309 -19.32 45.37 0.57
C GLY A 309 -19.58 46.04 -0.78
N PRO A 310 -19.49 47.39 -0.89
CA PRO A 310 -19.62 48.08 -2.17
C PRO A 310 -18.34 48.02 -3.04
N ASP A 311 -18.52 48.45 -4.28
CA ASP A 311 -17.75 48.18 -5.51
C ASP A 311 -16.25 48.55 -5.50
N VAL A 312 -15.44 47.63 -6.03
CA VAL A 312 -13.99 47.71 -6.25
C VAL A 312 -13.60 48.75 -7.32
N GLN A 313 -14.57 49.33 -8.05
CA GLN A 313 -14.28 50.16 -9.22
C GLN A 313 -14.04 51.67 -8.98
N THR A 314 -14.33 52.27 -7.81
CA THR A 314 -14.40 53.77 -7.74
C THR A 314 -13.48 54.51 -6.74
N GLY A 315 -12.86 53.85 -5.77
CA GLY A 315 -11.79 54.46 -4.95
C GLY A 315 -12.12 55.73 -4.13
N ARG A 316 -13.35 55.92 -3.60
CA ARG A 316 -13.73 57.05 -2.71
C ARG A 316 -14.21 56.59 -1.31
N PRO A 317 -14.06 57.41 -0.23
CA PRO A 317 -14.49 57.05 1.13
C PRO A 317 -16.01 57.16 1.36
N ILE A 318 -16.56 56.34 2.26
CA ILE A 318 -17.95 56.42 2.78
C ILE A 318 -17.96 57.15 4.14
N ASP A 319 -18.93 58.05 4.36
CA ASP A 319 -19.04 58.93 5.54
C ASP A 319 -19.59 58.25 6.82
N VAL A 320 -19.13 58.66 8.00
CA VAL A 320 -19.47 58.02 9.29
C VAL A 320 -20.95 58.18 9.66
N GLY A 321 -21.61 57.06 10.04
CA GLY A 321 -23.07 56.93 10.17
C GLY A 321 -23.67 56.11 9.02
N THR A 322 -22.90 55.99 7.94
CA THR A 322 -22.87 54.89 6.99
C THR A 322 -21.55 54.15 7.20
N THR A 323 -21.58 52.85 7.52
CA THR A 323 -20.36 52.11 7.87
C THR A 323 -19.95 51.14 6.77
N ASP A 324 -18.84 51.50 6.13
CA ASP A 324 -17.94 50.69 5.32
C ASP A 324 -16.69 50.40 6.17
N ASN A 325 -16.42 49.11 6.46
CA ASN A 325 -15.42 48.64 7.43
C ASN A 325 -14.47 47.60 6.80
N GLY A 326 -13.66 47.99 5.80
CA GLY A 326 -12.61 47.10 5.28
C GLY A 326 -13.15 45.88 4.53
N ASN A 327 -14.08 46.14 3.62
CA ASN A 327 -14.80 45.13 2.86
C ASN A 327 -13.92 44.37 1.84
N THR A 328 -13.87 43.04 1.97
CA THR A 328 -13.52 42.09 0.88
C THR A 328 -14.63 41.06 0.66
N GLY A 329 -15.89 41.41 0.94
CA GLY A 329 -16.99 40.53 1.36
C GLY A 329 -17.44 39.35 0.50
N TYR A 330 -16.65 38.85 -0.45
CA TYR A 330 -16.87 37.58 -1.13
C TYR A 330 -15.80 36.56 -0.68
N PHE A 331 -16.21 35.29 -0.58
CA PHE A 331 -15.37 34.18 -0.17
C PHE A 331 -14.28 33.90 -1.21
N LEU A 332 -13.04 33.74 -0.77
CA LEU A 332 -11.93 33.27 -1.60
C LEU A 332 -11.34 32.03 -0.94
N PRO A 333 -11.48 30.82 -1.52
CA PRO A 333 -10.97 29.59 -0.91
C PRO A 333 -9.52 29.70 -0.43
N ASN A 334 -8.61 30.13 -1.31
CA ASN A 334 -7.17 30.22 -1.02
C ASN A 334 -6.79 31.33 -0.01
N ARG A 335 -7.73 32.18 0.42
CA ARG A 335 -7.56 33.17 1.52
C ARG A 335 -8.32 32.78 2.79
N ASP A 336 -9.54 32.32 2.61
CA ASP A 336 -10.57 32.23 3.64
C ASP A 336 -10.96 30.78 3.99
N GLY A 337 -10.46 29.82 3.21
CA GLY A 337 -10.84 28.42 3.24
C GLY A 337 -10.17 27.60 4.34
N TYR A 338 -10.42 26.29 4.30
CA TYR A 338 -10.00 25.35 5.33
C TYR A 338 -8.78 24.52 4.91
N ASN A 339 -7.80 24.39 5.81
CA ASN A 339 -6.66 23.51 5.58
C ASN A 339 -6.97 22.07 6.02
N GLN A 340 -7.39 21.24 5.06
CA GLN A 340 -7.75 19.84 5.28
C GLN A 340 -6.59 18.93 5.71
N ARG A 341 -5.35 19.34 5.46
CA ARG A 341 -4.15 18.54 5.75
C ARG A 341 -3.97 18.31 7.26
N THR A 342 -4.41 19.26 8.08
CA THR A 342 -4.25 19.22 9.55
C THR A 342 -5.02 18.06 10.21
N GLY A 343 -6.09 17.58 9.58
CA GLY A 343 -6.94 16.50 10.11
C GLY A 343 -6.38 15.09 9.90
N ARG A 344 -5.28 14.93 9.15
CA ARG A 344 -4.85 13.63 8.61
C ARG A 344 -3.74 12.95 9.40
N SER A 345 -3.73 11.61 9.35
CA SER A 345 -2.59 10.78 9.74
C SER A 345 -1.55 10.72 8.60
N LEU A 346 -0.27 10.74 8.96
CA LEU A 346 0.87 10.44 8.07
C LEU A 346 1.30 8.97 8.18
N ILE A 347 1.41 8.48 9.42
CA ILE A 347 1.62 7.05 9.73
C ILE A 347 0.47 6.64 10.64
N LEU A 348 -0.16 5.51 10.35
CA LEU A 348 -1.34 5.06 11.07
C LEU A 348 -0.98 4.50 12.46
N PRO A 349 -1.67 4.91 13.54
CA PRO A 349 -1.56 4.21 14.82
C PRO A 349 -2.05 2.77 14.69
N ARG A 350 -1.33 1.85 15.34
CA ARG A 350 -1.56 0.41 15.23
C ARG A 350 -1.19 -0.33 16.51
N GLU A 351 -2.01 -1.31 16.86
CA GLU A 351 -1.80 -2.22 17.98
C GLU A 351 -1.84 -3.67 17.47
N ARG A 352 -0.84 -4.49 17.81
CA ARG A 352 -0.71 -5.87 17.34
C ARG A 352 -0.55 -6.83 18.52
N TYR A 353 -1.34 -7.89 18.50
CA TYR A 353 -1.22 -9.04 19.39
C TYR A 353 -0.92 -10.26 18.53
N LEU A 354 0.30 -10.79 18.65
CA LEU A 354 0.77 -11.93 17.86
C LEU A 354 1.04 -13.09 18.80
N ALA A 355 0.61 -14.29 18.41
CA ALA A 355 0.92 -15.52 19.13
C ALA A 355 1.21 -16.63 18.13
N ALA A 356 2.25 -17.41 18.38
CA ALA A 356 2.62 -18.55 17.56
C ALA A 356 3.04 -19.72 18.43
N ALA A 357 2.73 -20.93 18.00
CA ALA A 357 3.21 -22.14 18.63
C ALA A 357 3.54 -23.20 17.58
N LYS A 358 4.59 -23.97 17.80
CA LYS A 358 4.87 -25.19 17.03
C LYS A 358 5.34 -26.32 17.93
N ILE A 359 5.12 -27.53 17.46
CA ILE A 359 5.54 -28.76 18.09
C ILE A 359 6.04 -29.71 17.00
N ASP A 360 7.16 -30.35 17.27
CA ASP A 360 7.75 -31.44 16.50
C ASP A 360 7.88 -32.64 17.45
N TYR A 361 7.54 -33.85 16.99
CA TYR A 361 7.60 -35.06 17.80
C TYR A 361 7.99 -36.29 16.98
N GLU A 362 9.12 -36.89 17.32
CA GLU A 362 9.62 -38.14 16.73
C GLU A 362 8.85 -39.34 17.31
N PHE A 363 7.93 -39.93 16.54
CA PHE A 363 7.19 -41.15 16.93
C PHE A 363 8.06 -42.41 16.81
N SER A 364 9.01 -42.40 15.88
CA SER A 364 10.06 -43.41 15.68
C SER A 364 11.26 -42.77 14.96
N ASP A 365 12.34 -43.53 14.77
CA ASP A 365 13.51 -43.09 13.98
C ASP A 365 13.18 -42.78 12.50
N THR A 366 11.99 -43.14 12.04
CA THR A 366 11.53 -43.01 10.66
C THR A 366 10.30 -42.16 10.48
N VAL A 367 9.63 -41.74 11.56
CA VAL A 367 8.37 -40.96 11.50
C VAL A 367 8.36 -39.90 12.57
N GLU A 368 8.16 -38.66 12.15
CA GLU A 368 8.04 -37.47 12.97
C GLU A 368 6.73 -36.76 12.63
N GLY A 369 5.99 -36.31 13.64
CA GLY A 369 4.85 -35.42 13.46
C GLY A 369 5.23 -33.99 13.76
N PHE A 370 4.59 -33.07 13.06
CA PHE A 370 4.70 -31.65 13.36
C PHE A 370 3.31 -31.01 13.38
N ALA A 371 3.16 -29.96 14.17
CA ALA A 371 2.01 -29.08 14.12
C ALA A 371 2.43 -27.66 14.47
N GLN A 372 1.79 -26.68 13.85
CA GLN A 372 2.04 -25.27 14.05
C GLN A 372 0.73 -24.50 13.98
N VAL A 373 0.59 -23.47 14.81
CA VAL A 373 -0.48 -22.48 14.78
C VAL A 373 0.10 -21.08 14.94
N GLN A 374 -0.46 -20.12 14.21
CA GLN A 374 -0.18 -18.69 14.35
C GLN A 374 -1.51 -17.96 14.44
N TYR A 375 -1.58 -16.99 15.35
CA TYR A 375 -2.71 -16.09 15.53
C TYR A 375 -2.18 -14.65 15.56
N SER A 376 -2.90 -13.75 14.90
CA SER A 376 -2.66 -12.32 14.97
C SER A 376 -3.98 -11.59 15.13
N ARG A 377 -3.98 -10.55 15.97
CA ARG A 377 -5.03 -9.55 16.05
C ARG A 377 -4.39 -8.17 15.91
N ILE A 378 -4.82 -7.42 14.90
CA ILE A 378 -4.28 -6.11 14.57
C ILE A 378 -5.42 -5.10 14.58
N ILE A 379 -5.27 -4.06 15.38
CA ILE A 379 -6.19 -2.92 15.44
C ILE A 379 -5.45 -1.73 14.86
N SER A 380 -6.08 -1.05 13.90
CA SER A 380 -5.52 0.15 13.28
C SER A 380 -6.60 1.20 13.10
N GLY A 381 -6.22 2.47 13.20
CA GLY A 381 -7.14 3.59 13.12
C GLY A 381 -6.60 4.69 12.23
N GLU A 382 -7.40 5.15 11.27
CA GLU A 382 -7.15 6.36 10.53
C GLU A 382 -8.08 7.47 11.02
N THR A 383 -7.59 8.70 11.03
CA THR A 383 -8.44 9.89 11.16
C THR A 383 -8.12 10.87 10.07
N ARG A 384 -9.17 11.48 9.52
CA ARG A 384 -9.11 12.54 8.51
C ARG A 384 -9.94 13.73 8.97
N GLU A 385 -9.88 14.81 8.19
CA GLU A 385 -10.79 15.94 8.31
C GLU A 385 -12.27 15.50 8.30
N SER A 386 -13.14 16.30 8.92
CA SER A 386 -14.59 16.16 8.81
C SER A 386 -15.05 16.26 7.36
N VAL A 387 -16.20 15.69 7.03
CA VAL A 387 -16.71 15.71 5.65
C VAL A 387 -17.00 17.14 5.20
N GLY A 388 -16.55 17.50 4.00
CA GLY A 388 -17.02 18.67 3.25
C GLY A 388 -17.98 18.25 2.14
N ILE A 389 -19.10 18.96 1.98
CA ILE A 389 -20.08 18.76 0.91
C ILE A 389 -20.29 20.09 0.20
N GLY A 390 -20.37 20.04 -1.12
CA GLY A 390 -20.56 21.20 -2.00
C GLY A 390 -21.91 21.26 -2.68
N TRP A 391 -22.14 22.37 -3.36
CA TRP A 391 -23.42 22.67 -4.04
C TRP A 391 -23.73 21.69 -5.17
N ASP A 392 -22.70 21.13 -5.78
CA ASP A 392 -22.65 20.19 -6.89
C ASP A 392 -22.55 18.73 -6.44
N SER A 393 -22.43 18.48 -5.13
CA SER A 393 -22.20 17.14 -4.62
C SER A 393 -23.41 16.27 -4.86
N THR A 394 -23.20 15.22 -5.66
CA THR A 394 -24.16 14.14 -5.84
C THR A 394 -23.62 12.85 -5.21
N PHE A 395 -24.53 11.96 -4.83
CA PHE A 395 -24.18 10.62 -4.38
C PHE A 395 -25.08 9.60 -5.06
N PRO A 396 -24.51 8.54 -5.65
CA PRO A 396 -25.28 7.42 -6.16
C PRO A 396 -25.89 6.64 -5.01
N ILE A 397 -27.16 6.30 -5.16
CA ILE A 397 -27.84 5.29 -4.34
C ILE A 397 -28.19 4.12 -5.23
N THR A 398 -27.59 2.97 -4.97
CA THR A 398 -27.84 1.72 -5.70
C THR A 398 -28.78 0.84 -4.89
N ASP A 399 -29.87 0.39 -5.51
CA ASP A 399 -30.71 -0.65 -4.91
C ASP A 399 -29.90 -1.96 -4.87
N PRO A 400 -29.65 -2.55 -3.69
CA PRO A 400 -28.80 -3.73 -3.56
C PRO A 400 -29.43 -5.01 -4.14
N VAL A 401 -30.72 -4.99 -4.50
CA VAL A 401 -31.46 -6.12 -5.09
C VAL A 401 -31.55 -5.97 -6.61
N THR A 402 -31.92 -4.79 -7.11
CA THR A 402 -32.09 -4.56 -8.57
C THR A 402 -30.81 -4.14 -9.27
N GLY A 403 -29.84 -3.56 -8.53
CA GLY A 403 -28.63 -2.97 -9.08
C GLY A 403 -28.85 -1.62 -9.77
N GLU A 404 -30.06 -1.04 -9.71
CA GLU A 404 -30.35 0.26 -10.30
C GLU A 404 -29.77 1.38 -9.42
N THR A 405 -28.96 2.25 -10.03
CA THR A 405 -28.34 3.41 -9.36
C THR A 405 -29.11 4.68 -9.69
N VAL A 406 -29.39 5.48 -8.67
CA VAL A 406 -30.02 6.79 -8.81
C VAL A 406 -29.17 7.86 -8.14
N GLU A 407 -28.81 8.89 -8.91
CA GLU A 407 -28.11 10.07 -8.40
C GLU A 407 -29.08 11.03 -7.69
N ARG A 408 -28.59 11.66 -6.63
CA ARG A 408 -29.30 12.68 -5.84
C ARG A 408 -28.37 13.87 -5.63
N GLU A 409 -28.89 15.07 -5.83
CA GLU A 409 -28.16 16.32 -5.57
C GLU A 409 -28.52 16.82 -4.16
N TYR A 410 -27.51 17.06 -3.31
CA TYR A 410 -27.70 17.45 -1.89
C TYR A 410 -27.42 18.93 -1.63
N GLY A 411 -26.62 19.56 -2.50
CA GLY A 411 -26.00 20.86 -2.30
C GLY A 411 -26.91 22.09 -2.39
N LYS A 412 -28.23 21.90 -2.26
CA LYS A 412 -29.22 22.99 -2.38
C LYS A 412 -30.25 22.96 -1.26
N ILE A 413 -30.40 24.08 -0.56
CA ILE A 413 -31.43 24.27 0.46
C ILE A 413 -32.75 24.60 -0.22
N PRO A 414 -33.84 23.84 0.00
CA PRO A 414 -35.16 24.16 -0.56
C PRO A 414 -35.63 25.56 -0.13
N CYS A 415 -35.69 26.47 -1.11
CA CYS A 415 -36.14 27.84 -0.90
C CYS A 415 -36.75 28.40 -2.18
N ARG A 416 -38.05 28.74 -2.15
CA ARG A 416 -38.74 29.41 -3.27
C ARG A 416 -38.66 30.92 -3.10
N ARG A 417 -38.59 31.64 -4.23
CA ARG A 417 -38.60 33.11 -4.26
C ARG A 417 -39.79 33.66 -3.46
N ALA A 418 -39.52 34.62 -2.58
CA ALA A 418 -40.55 35.28 -1.77
C ALA A 418 -41.71 35.81 -2.66
N PRO A 419 -42.99 35.54 -2.32
CA PRO A 419 -43.49 34.85 -1.13
C PRO A 419 -43.66 33.33 -1.38
N GLY A 420 -42.59 32.56 -1.18
CA GLY A 420 -42.58 31.09 -1.35
C GLY A 420 -42.04 30.40 -0.09
N PRO A 421 -42.38 29.12 0.14
CA PRO A 421 -41.84 28.34 1.24
C PRO A 421 -40.31 28.24 1.14
N CYS A 422 -39.64 28.41 2.29
CA CYS A 422 -38.19 28.35 2.43
C CYS A 422 -37.86 27.73 3.79
N ASN A 423 -36.74 27.02 3.89
CA ASN A 423 -36.28 26.49 5.17
C ASN A 423 -36.22 27.63 6.22
N PRO A 424 -36.87 27.48 7.40
CA PRO A 424 -36.97 28.53 8.42
C PRO A 424 -35.63 29.04 8.95
N SER A 425 -34.56 28.23 8.86
CA SER A 425 -33.21 28.57 9.30
C SER A 425 -32.49 29.52 8.35
N VAL A 426 -32.96 29.66 7.10
CA VAL A 426 -32.34 30.56 6.11
C VAL A 426 -32.39 32.01 6.61
N PRO A 427 -31.27 32.74 6.75
CA PRO A 427 -31.28 34.14 7.12
C PRO A 427 -32.06 35.02 6.12
N PRO A 428 -32.82 36.05 6.56
CA PRO A 428 -33.54 36.95 5.66
C PRO A 428 -32.70 37.54 4.53
N GLU A 429 -31.41 37.77 4.79
CA GLU A 429 -30.41 38.29 3.86
C GLU A 429 -30.15 37.36 2.67
N LEU A 430 -30.48 36.07 2.81
CA LEU A 430 -30.38 35.02 1.78
C LEU A 430 -31.75 34.65 1.16
N ARG A 431 -32.87 35.19 1.65
CA ARG A 431 -34.25 34.89 1.19
C ARG A 431 -34.73 35.71 -0.03
N GLY A 432 -33.84 36.46 -0.70
CA GLY A 432 -34.17 37.52 -1.67
C GLY A 432 -34.40 37.12 -3.14
N SER A 433 -34.62 38.12 -4.01
CA SER A 433 -34.84 38.05 -5.48
C SER A 433 -33.69 37.46 -6.31
N GLU A 434 -32.69 36.91 -5.63
CA GLU A 434 -31.49 36.26 -6.16
C GLU A 434 -31.69 34.75 -6.35
N THR A 435 -32.89 34.21 -6.09
CA THR A 435 -33.26 32.84 -6.49
C THR A 435 -33.68 32.83 -7.96
N PRO A 436 -33.16 31.90 -8.80
CA PRO A 436 -33.52 31.85 -10.22
C PRO A 436 -35.03 31.69 -10.38
N SER A 437 -35.58 32.24 -11.47
CA SER A 437 -36.98 32.05 -11.85
C SER A 437 -37.37 30.58 -12.12
N THR A 438 -36.42 29.65 -12.03
CA THR A 438 -36.55 28.22 -12.35
C THR A 438 -36.80 27.31 -11.15
N GLY A 439 -36.78 27.80 -9.90
CA GLY A 439 -37.17 27.02 -8.71
C GLY A 439 -36.08 26.13 -8.10
N VAL A 440 -34.82 26.48 -8.28
CA VAL A 440 -33.65 25.78 -7.73
C VAL A 440 -33.20 26.49 -6.43
N GLY A 441 -33.01 25.76 -5.34
CA GLY A 441 -32.77 26.28 -3.97
C GLY A 441 -31.46 27.09 -3.76
N ILE A 442 -31.11 27.39 -2.50
CA ILE A 442 -29.85 28.11 -2.16
C ILE A 442 -28.70 27.12 -2.21
N ALA A 443 -27.71 27.34 -3.09
CA ALA A 443 -26.52 26.52 -3.21
C ALA A 443 -25.55 26.79 -2.05
N TRP A 444 -24.84 25.75 -1.60
CA TRP A 444 -23.96 25.84 -0.43
C TRP A 444 -22.77 24.89 -0.48
N ASP A 445 -21.65 25.34 0.09
CA ASP A 445 -20.48 24.51 0.41
C ASP A 445 -20.24 24.55 1.92
N ARG A 446 -20.16 23.41 2.59
CA ARG A 446 -19.97 23.37 4.05
C ARG A 446 -19.20 22.15 4.50
N ARG A 447 -18.39 22.36 5.55
CA ARG A 447 -17.77 21.29 6.33
C ARG A 447 -18.55 20.97 7.60
N PHE A 448 -18.75 19.69 7.89
CA PHE A 448 -19.61 19.20 8.97
C PHE A 448 -18.81 18.85 10.23
N ASP A 449 -18.12 19.82 10.80
CA ASP A 449 -17.30 19.64 12.02
C ASP A 449 -18.13 19.14 13.21
N GLU A 450 -19.42 19.48 13.26
CA GLU A 450 -20.35 19.03 14.29
C GLU A 450 -20.67 17.52 14.21
N VAL A 451 -20.48 16.91 13.04
CA VAL A 451 -20.51 15.45 12.90
C VAL A 451 -19.18 14.86 13.37
N GLY A 452 -18.06 15.53 13.08
CA GLY A 452 -16.72 15.16 13.54
C GLY A 452 -15.81 14.71 12.39
N GLY A 453 -14.52 14.51 12.70
CA GLY A 453 -13.54 14.00 11.73
C GLY A 453 -13.89 12.59 11.24
N GLN A 454 -13.64 12.29 9.97
CA GLN A 454 -13.81 10.93 9.45
C GLN A 454 -12.85 9.98 10.16
N ILE A 455 -13.35 8.83 10.63
CA ILE A 455 -12.52 7.84 11.34
C ILE A 455 -12.74 6.47 10.67
N THR A 456 -11.66 5.79 10.32
CA THR A 456 -11.70 4.41 9.84
C THR A 456 -11.00 3.51 10.84
N GLU A 457 -11.75 2.64 11.51
CA GLU A 457 -11.24 1.63 12.44
C GLU A 457 -11.24 0.27 11.72
N ASN A 458 -10.11 -0.44 11.77
CA ASN A 458 -10.01 -1.81 11.29
C ASN A 458 -9.55 -2.73 12.40
N GLU A 459 -10.33 -3.77 12.65
CA GLU A 459 -9.94 -4.91 13.46
C GLU A 459 -9.72 -6.13 12.56
N ARG A 460 -8.53 -6.70 12.62
CA ARG A 460 -8.10 -7.80 11.75
C ARG A 460 -7.63 -8.97 12.56
N GLU A 461 -8.17 -10.14 12.25
CA GLU A 461 -7.76 -11.39 12.87
C GLU A 461 -7.29 -12.39 11.80
N THR A 462 -6.11 -12.96 11.99
CA THR A 462 -5.62 -14.05 11.13
C THR A 462 -5.27 -15.25 11.99
N ILE A 463 -5.81 -16.42 11.65
CA ILE A 463 -5.34 -17.70 12.15
C ILE A 463 -4.78 -18.53 11.01
N ARG A 464 -3.64 -19.16 11.25
CA ARG A 464 -2.98 -20.09 10.33
C ARG A 464 -2.56 -21.33 11.10
N SER A 465 -2.72 -22.50 10.52
CA SER A 465 -2.28 -23.73 11.14
C SER A 465 -1.90 -24.77 10.09
N TRP A 466 -0.88 -25.56 10.41
CA TRP A 466 -0.47 -26.73 9.63
C TRP A 466 -0.20 -27.88 10.57
N ALA A 467 -0.54 -29.09 10.16
CA ALA A 467 -0.17 -30.31 10.86
C ALA A 467 0.11 -31.42 9.84
N GLY A 468 1.07 -32.27 10.17
CA GLY A 468 1.48 -33.31 9.25
C GLY A 468 2.41 -34.34 9.88
N LEU A 469 2.79 -35.28 9.03
CA LEU A 469 3.79 -36.30 9.32
C LEU A 469 4.87 -36.21 8.26
N ARG A 470 6.12 -36.43 8.69
CA ARG A 470 7.28 -36.56 7.81
C ARG A 470 8.13 -37.73 8.26
N GLY A 471 8.95 -38.26 7.36
CA GLY A 471 9.71 -39.45 7.69
C GLY A 471 10.59 -39.99 6.57
N ARG A 472 11.04 -41.24 6.73
CA ARG A 472 11.84 -41.99 5.77
C ARG A 472 11.05 -43.19 5.23
N LEU A 473 11.09 -43.43 3.92
CA LEU A 473 10.47 -44.60 3.27
C LEU A 473 11.46 -45.77 3.09
N GLY A 474 12.77 -45.47 2.99
CA GLY A 474 13.85 -46.44 2.78
C GLY A 474 15.00 -45.83 1.95
N GLY A 475 16.23 -46.29 2.18
CA GLY A 475 17.42 -45.62 1.61
C GLY A 475 17.55 -44.18 2.10
N ASP A 476 17.78 -43.24 1.19
CA ASP A 476 17.80 -41.80 1.46
C ASP A 476 16.46 -41.10 1.20
N TRP A 477 15.42 -41.84 0.78
CA TRP A 477 14.10 -41.28 0.50
C TRP A 477 13.37 -40.81 1.76
N ARG A 478 12.94 -39.55 1.71
CA ARG A 478 12.11 -38.87 2.70
C ARG A 478 10.73 -38.57 2.13
N TRP A 479 9.77 -38.43 3.01
CA TRP A 479 8.40 -38.07 2.66
C TRP A 479 7.84 -37.07 3.67
N GLU A 480 6.85 -36.31 3.24
CA GLU A 480 6.00 -35.50 4.10
C GLU A 480 4.58 -35.49 3.55
N ALA A 481 3.59 -35.51 4.45
CA ALA A 481 2.20 -35.21 4.14
C ALA A 481 1.65 -34.27 5.22
N SER A 482 0.98 -33.19 4.80
CA SER A 482 0.45 -32.19 5.71
C SER A 482 -0.83 -31.55 5.21
N ALA A 483 -1.68 -31.14 6.14
CA ALA A 483 -2.85 -30.32 5.88
C ALA A 483 -2.70 -28.97 6.57
N GLY A 484 -3.27 -27.94 5.95
CA GLY A 484 -3.29 -26.58 6.48
C GLY A 484 -4.67 -25.96 6.45
N PHE A 485 -4.92 -25.09 7.42
CA PHE A 485 -6.10 -24.25 7.50
C PHE A 485 -5.67 -22.82 7.81
N GLY A 486 -6.24 -21.86 7.08
CA GLY A 486 -6.08 -20.45 7.36
C GLY A 486 -7.41 -19.72 7.26
N GLN A 487 -7.60 -18.72 8.12
CA GLN A 487 -8.74 -17.80 8.04
C GLN A 487 -8.29 -16.40 8.39
N TYR A 488 -8.70 -15.45 7.56
CA TYR A 488 -8.58 -14.02 7.81
C TYR A 488 -9.98 -13.42 7.97
N ARG A 489 -10.15 -12.57 8.98
CA ARG A 489 -11.35 -11.77 9.19
C ARG A 489 -10.97 -10.31 9.36
N GLN A 490 -11.75 -9.43 8.75
CA GLN A 490 -11.66 -7.99 8.97
C GLN A 490 -13.05 -7.47 9.32
N ASP A 491 -13.15 -6.74 10.43
CA ASP A 491 -14.30 -5.90 10.76
C ASP A 491 -13.84 -4.44 10.62
N GLN A 492 -14.44 -3.73 9.69
CA GLN A 492 -14.17 -2.32 9.46
C GLN A 492 -15.37 -1.50 9.87
N LEU A 493 -15.09 -0.40 10.58
CA LEU A 493 -16.05 0.63 10.91
C LEU A 493 -15.54 1.98 10.42
N ARG A 494 -16.26 2.58 9.48
CA ARG A 494 -16.06 3.98 9.08
C ARG A 494 -17.11 4.81 9.79
N ARG A 495 -16.66 5.82 10.54
CA ARG A 495 -17.54 6.68 11.33
C ARG A 495 -17.57 8.08 10.77
N ASN A 496 -18.65 8.77 11.07
CA ASN A 496 -18.81 10.20 10.83
C ASN A 496 -18.88 10.54 9.33
N GLU A 497 -19.36 9.59 8.52
CA GLU A 497 -19.83 9.88 7.17
C GLU A 497 -21.17 10.64 7.25
N ILE A 498 -21.62 11.23 6.15
CA ILE A 498 -22.92 11.90 6.06
C ILE A 498 -23.89 11.03 5.27
N ASN A 499 -25.06 10.74 5.85
CA ASN A 499 -26.20 10.18 5.15
C ASN A 499 -26.87 11.28 4.33
N GLY A 500 -26.76 11.19 3.01
CA GLY A 500 -27.28 12.19 2.11
C GLY A 500 -28.81 12.30 2.17
N GLU A 501 -29.53 11.17 2.16
CA GLU A 501 -31.00 11.18 2.16
C GLU A 501 -31.55 11.86 3.42
N ASN A 502 -30.97 11.52 4.59
CA ASN A 502 -31.29 12.19 5.85
C ASN A 502 -30.94 13.68 5.81
N LEU A 503 -29.84 14.06 5.14
CA LEU A 503 -29.48 15.47 4.96
C LEU A 503 -30.51 16.22 4.09
N ILE A 504 -30.95 15.66 2.96
CA ILE A 504 -32.03 16.25 2.13
C ILE A 504 -33.30 16.43 2.97
N GLN A 505 -33.70 15.41 3.72
CA GLN A 505 -34.89 15.46 4.57
C GLN A 505 -34.77 16.53 5.67
N ALA A 506 -33.59 16.68 6.28
CA ALA A 506 -33.31 17.67 7.30
C ALA A 506 -33.23 19.10 6.74
N LEU A 507 -32.73 19.27 5.51
CA LEU A 507 -32.69 20.56 4.81
C LEU A 507 -34.08 21.00 4.33
N ASN A 508 -34.97 20.05 4.06
CA ASN A 508 -36.35 20.33 3.69
C ASN A 508 -37.22 20.55 4.95
N ALA A 509 -37.14 21.75 5.52
CA ALA A 509 -37.84 22.12 6.75
C ALA A 509 -38.91 23.21 6.55
N GLU A 510 -39.91 23.22 7.44
CA GLU A 510 -40.99 24.22 7.52
C GLU A 510 -41.25 24.64 8.99
N LEU A 511 -41.99 25.72 9.20
CA LEU A 511 -42.48 26.08 10.53
C LEU A 511 -43.68 25.18 10.91
N GLY A 512 -43.61 24.57 12.09
CA GLY A 512 -44.71 23.82 12.68
C GLY A 512 -45.81 24.72 13.27
N PRO A 513 -46.93 24.13 13.72
CA PRO A 513 -48.02 24.85 14.40
C PRO A 513 -47.62 25.55 15.70
N ASP A 514 -46.47 25.19 16.26
CA ASP A 514 -45.83 25.72 17.46
C ASP A 514 -44.75 26.78 17.14
N ASP A 515 -44.67 27.22 15.88
CA ASP A 515 -43.66 28.14 15.35
C ASP A 515 -42.21 27.63 15.48
N LEU A 516 -42.01 26.33 15.70
CA LEU A 516 -40.69 25.69 15.70
C LEU A 516 -40.40 25.01 14.35
N PRO A 517 -39.15 25.02 13.86
CA PRO A 517 -38.79 24.29 12.66
C PRO A 517 -39.05 22.78 12.81
N ARG A 518 -39.55 22.15 11.74
CA ARG A 518 -39.72 20.69 11.61
C ARG A 518 -39.47 20.25 10.17
N CYS A 519 -39.07 19.00 9.94
CA CYS A 519 -38.91 18.48 8.58
C CYS A 519 -40.28 18.44 7.86
N VAL A 520 -40.33 18.71 6.56
CA VAL A 520 -41.60 18.73 5.80
C VAL A 520 -42.19 17.33 5.68
N ASP A 521 -41.35 16.35 5.37
CA ASP A 521 -41.77 14.97 5.18
C ASP A 521 -42.32 14.37 6.49
N ALA A 522 -43.54 13.84 6.43
CA ALA A 522 -44.23 13.33 7.61
C ALA A 522 -43.66 11.99 8.10
N GLU A 523 -43.15 11.15 7.19
CA GLU A 523 -42.55 9.86 7.51
C GLU A 523 -41.16 10.07 8.12
N ALA A 524 -40.35 10.96 7.54
CA ALA A 524 -39.06 11.36 8.10
C ALA A 524 -39.22 11.95 9.50
N ARG A 525 -40.23 12.82 9.72
CA ARG A 525 -40.55 13.33 11.06
C ARG A 525 -40.94 12.22 12.03
N ALA A 526 -41.75 11.25 11.60
CA ALA A 526 -42.12 10.11 12.43
C ALA A 526 -40.90 9.22 12.77
N ALA A 527 -39.92 9.15 11.88
CA ALA A 527 -38.64 8.46 12.09
C ALA A 527 -37.63 9.25 12.95
N GLY A 528 -37.93 10.48 13.33
CA GLY A 528 -37.09 11.31 14.20
C GLY A 528 -36.24 12.36 13.49
N CYS A 529 -36.59 12.74 12.26
CA CYS A 529 -35.89 13.79 11.51
C CYS A 529 -35.78 15.09 12.32
N VAL A 530 -34.56 15.61 12.39
CA VAL A 530 -34.23 16.89 13.04
C VAL A 530 -33.86 17.90 11.96
N PRO A 531 -34.56 19.04 11.84
CA PRO A 531 -34.21 20.10 10.90
C PRO A 531 -32.78 20.57 11.11
N ILE A 532 -32.06 20.77 10.01
CA ILE A 532 -30.66 21.21 10.08
C ILE A 532 -30.53 22.70 9.76
N ASN A 533 -29.66 23.36 10.53
CA ASN A 533 -29.25 24.74 10.30
C ASN A 533 -27.79 24.75 9.82
N LEU A 534 -27.58 25.06 8.54
CA LEU A 534 -26.25 25.16 7.95
C LEU A 534 -25.58 26.53 8.14
N PHE A 535 -26.24 27.51 8.79
CA PHE A 535 -25.80 28.90 8.78
C PHE A 535 -24.98 29.24 10.03
N GLY A 536 -23.66 29.23 9.89
CA GLY A 536 -22.72 29.58 10.97
C GLY A 536 -21.91 28.39 11.50
N GLU A 537 -20.78 28.69 12.13
CA GLU A 537 -19.94 27.68 12.76
C GLU A 537 -20.59 27.19 14.06
N GLY A 538 -20.72 25.88 14.23
CA GLY A 538 -21.41 25.27 15.38
C GLY A 538 -22.94 25.37 15.31
N SER A 539 -23.50 25.69 14.14
CA SER A 539 -24.95 25.89 13.97
C SER A 539 -25.75 24.59 13.94
N ILE A 540 -25.10 23.46 13.63
CA ILE A 540 -25.70 22.13 13.60
C ILE A 540 -25.74 21.59 15.03
N THR A 541 -26.94 21.34 15.56
CA THR A 541 -27.08 20.80 16.93
C THR A 541 -26.60 19.34 16.99
N PRO A 542 -26.22 18.82 18.17
CA PRO A 542 -25.83 17.41 18.32
C PRO A 542 -26.90 16.43 17.82
N GLU A 543 -28.19 16.75 17.98
CA GLU A 543 -29.31 15.92 17.50
C GLU A 543 -29.42 15.94 15.97
N ALA A 544 -29.23 17.10 15.34
CA ALA A 544 -29.21 17.22 13.88
C ALA A 544 -27.98 16.52 13.28
N ALA A 545 -26.82 16.68 13.91
CA ALA A 545 -25.60 15.97 13.54
C ALA A 545 -25.76 14.45 13.69
N ALA A 546 -26.46 13.97 14.72
CA ALA A 546 -26.75 12.55 14.89
C ALA A 546 -27.71 12.00 13.83
N TRP A 547 -28.71 12.79 13.40
CA TRP A 547 -29.65 12.40 12.34
C TRP A 547 -28.97 12.17 10.99
N ILE A 548 -28.03 13.06 10.61
CA ILE A 548 -27.33 12.96 9.32
C ILE A 548 -26.07 12.08 9.37
N ARG A 549 -25.68 11.55 10.53
CA ARG A 549 -24.48 10.72 10.66
C ARG A 549 -24.72 9.35 10.05
N ALA A 550 -23.79 8.91 9.21
CA ALA A 550 -23.67 7.55 8.74
C ALA A 550 -22.41 6.91 9.33
N ASP A 551 -22.58 5.75 9.95
CA ASP A 551 -21.49 4.85 10.33
C ASP A 551 -21.62 3.60 9.45
N LEU A 552 -20.59 3.30 8.67
CA LEU A 552 -20.57 2.22 7.67
C LEU A 552 -19.76 1.03 8.20
N ARG A 553 -20.31 -0.17 8.10
CA ARG A 553 -19.67 -1.41 8.55
C ARG A 553 -19.46 -2.41 7.44
N GLN A 554 -18.28 -3.00 7.42
CA GLN A 554 -17.90 -4.06 6.48
C GLN A 554 -17.23 -5.21 7.17
N LYS A 555 -17.57 -6.42 6.73
CA LYS A 555 -17.01 -7.68 7.21
C LYS A 555 -16.47 -8.47 6.04
N LEU A 556 -15.18 -8.76 6.08
CA LEU A 556 -14.53 -9.66 5.15
C LEU A 556 -14.18 -10.95 5.88
N THR A 557 -14.39 -12.09 5.22
CA THR A 557 -13.86 -13.38 5.65
C THR A 557 -13.21 -14.08 4.47
N ILE A 558 -11.95 -14.47 4.63
CA ILE A 558 -11.21 -15.32 3.69
C ILE A 558 -10.84 -16.61 4.39
N ARG A 559 -11.01 -17.75 3.71
CA ARG A 559 -10.63 -19.07 4.21
C ARG A 559 -9.79 -19.80 3.18
N GLN A 560 -8.77 -20.51 3.66
CA GLN A 560 -7.92 -21.34 2.84
C GLN A 560 -7.79 -22.72 3.49
N TYR A 561 -7.98 -23.76 2.67
CA TYR A 561 -7.66 -25.14 3.01
C TYR A 561 -6.56 -25.63 2.08
N THR A 562 -5.51 -26.21 2.65
CA THR A 562 -4.40 -26.79 1.87
C THR A 562 -4.16 -28.23 2.28
N GLY A 563 -3.73 -29.03 1.31
CA GLY A 563 -3.16 -30.36 1.53
C GLY A 563 -1.95 -30.50 0.62
N GLN A 564 -0.83 -30.98 1.15
CA GLN A 564 0.36 -31.29 0.36
C GLN A 564 0.94 -32.62 0.78
N ALA A 565 1.47 -33.36 -0.19
CA ALA A 565 2.28 -34.55 0.08
C ALA A 565 3.40 -34.66 -0.95
N PHE A 566 4.60 -34.99 -0.50
CA PHE A 566 5.74 -35.17 -1.38
C PHE A 566 6.70 -36.24 -0.88
N VAL A 567 7.51 -36.75 -1.80
CA VAL A 567 8.64 -37.65 -1.56
C VAL A 567 9.88 -37.07 -2.22
N THR A 568 11.05 -37.22 -1.60
CA THR A 568 12.33 -36.77 -2.15
C THR A 568 13.48 -37.69 -1.73
N GLY A 569 14.45 -37.92 -2.62
CA GLY A 569 15.59 -38.79 -2.39
C GLY A 569 16.42 -38.96 -3.66
N SER A 570 17.33 -39.93 -3.70
CA SER A 570 18.14 -40.22 -4.88
C SER A 570 17.53 -41.35 -5.72
N LEU A 571 17.50 -41.16 -7.04
CA LEU A 571 17.05 -42.17 -8.01
C LEU A 571 18.12 -43.24 -8.22
N PHE A 572 19.36 -42.81 -8.45
CA PHE A 572 20.55 -43.64 -8.66
C PHE A 572 21.81 -42.79 -8.60
N ASP A 573 22.97 -43.42 -8.45
CA ASP A 573 24.27 -42.75 -8.44
C ASP A 573 24.89 -42.63 -9.83
N LEU A 574 25.45 -41.47 -10.14
CA LEU A 574 26.39 -41.25 -11.24
C LEU A 574 27.81 -41.10 -10.68
N PRO A 575 28.87 -41.24 -11.50
CA PRO A 575 30.25 -40.99 -11.05
C PRO A 575 30.46 -39.59 -10.44
N ALA A 576 29.62 -38.62 -10.82
CA ALA A 576 29.66 -37.25 -10.31
C ALA A 576 28.84 -37.02 -9.03
N GLY A 577 28.02 -38.00 -8.61
CA GLY A 577 27.15 -37.91 -7.42
C GLY A 577 25.75 -38.49 -7.65
N PRO A 578 24.90 -38.51 -6.62
CA PRO A 578 23.53 -39.01 -6.72
C PRO A 578 22.65 -38.12 -7.61
N VAL A 579 21.77 -38.74 -8.39
CA VAL A 579 20.68 -38.05 -9.10
C VAL A 579 19.51 -37.87 -8.15
N GLY A 580 19.34 -36.66 -7.63
CA GLY A 580 18.25 -36.31 -6.72
C GLY A 580 16.92 -36.14 -7.45
N ALA A 581 15.82 -36.51 -6.83
CA ALA A 581 14.48 -36.27 -7.33
C ALA A 581 13.50 -35.91 -6.20
N ALA A 582 12.43 -35.21 -6.56
CA ALA A 582 11.28 -34.96 -5.70
C ALA A 582 9.99 -35.08 -6.52
N PHE A 583 8.94 -35.63 -5.91
CA PHE A 583 7.61 -35.73 -6.52
C PHE A 583 6.57 -35.35 -5.48
N GLY A 584 5.54 -34.60 -5.88
CA GLY A 584 4.50 -34.21 -4.93
C GLY A 584 3.17 -33.86 -5.58
N VAL A 585 2.18 -33.73 -4.72
CA VAL A 585 0.82 -33.32 -5.03
C VAL A 585 0.37 -32.28 -4.03
N ASP A 586 -0.34 -31.26 -4.53
CA ASP A 586 -0.89 -30.18 -3.73
C ASP A 586 -2.38 -30.01 -4.04
N PHE A 587 -3.16 -29.70 -3.01
CA PHE A 587 -4.56 -29.32 -3.07
C PHE A 587 -4.72 -27.97 -2.37
N ARG A 588 -5.50 -27.08 -2.97
CA ARG A 588 -5.86 -25.78 -2.39
C ARG A 588 -7.33 -25.50 -2.62
N ARG A 589 -8.01 -24.96 -1.62
CA ARG A 589 -9.31 -24.31 -1.78
C ARG A 589 -9.32 -22.97 -1.04
N ASP A 590 -9.49 -21.90 -1.80
CA ASP A 590 -9.64 -20.54 -1.30
C ASP A 590 -11.11 -20.13 -1.40
N SER A 591 -11.64 -19.46 -0.38
CA SER A 591 -12.94 -18.80 -0.44
C SER A 591 -12.90 -17.43 0.21
N GLN A 592 -13.70 -16.51 -0.30
CA GLN A 592 -13.80 -15.15 0.18
C GLN A 592 -15.26 -14.70 0.19
N GLU A 593 -15.62 -13.92 1.19
CA GLU A 593 -16.93 -13.29 1.35
C GLU A 593 -16.75 -11.90 1.96
N LEU A 594 -17.30 -10.88 1.29
CA LEU A 594 -17.39 -9.51 1.79
C LEU A 594 -18.87 -9.15 1.99
N ARG A 595 -19.20 -8.67 3.19
CA ARG A 595 -20.54 -8.26 3.60
C ARG A 595 -20.52 -6.88 4.24
N GLY A 596 -21.24 -5.92 3.67
CA GLY A 596 -21.53 -4.62 4.26
C GLY A 596 -22.88 -4.58 4.99
N ASP A 597 -23.11 -3.54 5.79
CA ASP A 597 -24.47 -3.14 6.15
C ASP A 597 -25.23 -2.54 4.95
N GLU A 598 -26.47 -2.11 5.15
CA GLU A 598 -27.34 -1.60 4.09
C GLU A 598 -26.76 -0.32 3.45
N LEU A 599 -26.31 0.64 4.26
CA LEU A 599 -25.72 1.89 3.78
C LEU A 599 -24.40 1.66 3.03
N SER A 600 -23.57 0.73 3.51
CA SER A 600 -22.31 0.37 2.87
C SER A 600 -22.51 -0.24 1.49
N GLN A 601 -23.62 -0.95 1.27
CA GLN A 601 -23.95 -1.57 -0.02
C GLN A 601 -24.66 -0.59 -0.95
N ALA A 602 -25.65 0.14 -0.42
CA ALA A 602 -26.53 0.99 -1.21
C ALA A 602 -25.89 2.34 -1.58
N GLY A 603 -24.87 2.81 -0.85
CA GLY A 603 -24.35 4.16 -1.06
C GLY A 603 -25.26 5.22 -0.45
N GLY A 604 -25.39 6.37 -1.11
CA GLY A 604 -26.14 7.52 -0.58
C GLY A 604 -25.50 8.17 0.65
N THR A 605 -24.22 7.90 0.87
CA THR A 605 -23.42 8.52 1.92
C THR A 605 -22.14 9.07 1.35
N THR A 606 -21.40 9.86 2.13
CA THR A 606 -20.07 10.35 1.74
C THR A 606 -19.00 9.27 1.69
N GLY A 607 -19.32 8.05 2.17
CA GLY A 607 -18.48 6.89 1.99
C GLY A 607 -18.85 6.09 0.75
N ASN A 608 -17.83 5.58 0.06
CA ASN A 608 -17.99 4.71 -1.11
C ASN A 608 -18.91 3.50 -0.85
N ALA A 609 -19.83 3.27 -1.78
CA ALA A 609 -20.60 2.04 -1.87
C ALA A 609 -19.67 0.87 -2.24
N ILE A 610 -19.77 -0.22 -1.49
CA ILE A 610 -19.04 -1.46 -1.71
C ILE A 610 -20.06 -2.59 -1.66
N PRO A 611 -20.45 -3.13 -2.83
CA PRO A 611 -21.42 -4.21 -2.89
C PRO A 611 -20.87 -5.51 -2.27
N ASN A 612 -21.78 -6.34 -1.80
CA ASN A 612 -21.43 -7.67 -1.31
C ASN A 612 -20.96 -8.57 -2.44
N PHE A 613 -19.91 -9.35 -2.19
CA PHE A 613 -19.50 -10.39 -3.13
C PHE A 613 -18.83 -11.55 -2.41
N GLY A 614 -18.72 -12.67 -3.13
CA GLY A 614 -17.98 -13.82 -2.65
C GLY A 614 -17.80 -14.85 -3.75
N GLY A 615 -16.86 -15.76 -3.51
CA GLY A 615 -16.50 -16.80 -4.46
C GLY A 615 -15.57 -17.83 -3.83
N SER A 616 -15.26 -18.86 -4.60
CA SER A 616 -14.24 -19.84 -4.21
C SER A 616 -13.50 -20.37 -5.43
N ILE A 617 -12.23 -20.68 -5.24
CA ILE A 617 -11.36 -21.31 -6.24
C ILE A 617 -10.74 -22.55 -5.61
N THR A 618 -10.72 -23.65 -6.35
CA THR A 618 -10.12 -24.93 -6.00
C THR A 618 -9.05 -25.28 -7.03
N ALA A 619 -7.89 -25.72 -6.55
CA ALA A 619 -6.78 -26.19 -7.37
C ALA A 619 -6.31 -27.57 -6.92
N PHE A 620 -6.04 -28.45 -7.88
CA PHE A 620 -5.33 -29.71 -7.66
C PHE A 620 -4.10 -29.78 -8.57
N GLU A 621 -2.95 -30.07 -7.99
CA GLU A 621 -1.66 -29.89 -8.65
C GLU A 621 -0.75 -31.09 -8.41
N GLY A 622 0.04 -31.44 -9.41
CA GLY A 622 1.07 -32.48 -9.33
C GLY A 622 2.38 -31.99 -9.93
N TYR A 623 3.51 -32.33 -9.30
CA TYR A 623 4.81 -31.85 -9.71
C TYR A 623 5.93 -32.87 -9.53
N GLY A 624 7.03 -32.63 -10.25
CA GLY A 624 8.28 -33.37 -10.11
C GLY A 624 9.49 -32.48 -10.35
N GLU A 625 10.58 -32.76 -9.65
CA GLU A 625 11.89 -32.12 -9.80
C GLU A 625 12.98 -33.20 -9.87
N VAL A 626 14.02 -32.94 -10.67
CA VAL A 626 15.21 -33.77 -10.80
C VAL A 626 16.46 -32.91 -10.85
N SER A 627 17.53 -33.40 -10.22
CA SER A 627 18.85 -32.79 -10.16
C SER A 627 19.90 -33.80 -10.57
N VAL A 628 20.60 -33.54 -11.66
CA VAL A 628 21.56 -34.48 -12.26
C VAL A 628 22.98 -33.89 -12.18
N PRO A 629 23.86 -34.41 -11.30
CA PRO A 629 25.28 -34.06 -11.35
C PRO A 629 25.93 -34.77 -12.54
N LEU A 630 26.43 -34.00 -13.52
CA LEU A 630 27.04 -34.54 -14.73
C LEU A 630 28.56 -34.72 -14.56
N LEU A 631 29.24 -33.72 -13.98
CA LEU A 631 30.68 -33.76 -13.72
C LEU A 631 30.97 -33.23 -12.32
N LYS A 632 31.95 -33.84 -11.65
CA LYS A 632 32.50 -33.39 -10.37
C LYS A 632 34.00 -33.66 -10.35
N ASN A 633 34.81 -32.66 -10.03
CA ASN A 633 36.27 -32.74 -10.00
C ASN A 633 36.91 -33.28 -11.30
N ALA A 634 36.33 -32.96 -12.46
CA ALA A 634 36.86 -33.35 -13.77
C ALA A 634 37.79 -32.25 -14.35
N PRO A 635 38.72 -32.57 -15.27
CA PRO A 635 39.55 -31.55 -15.93
C PRO A 635 38.69 -30.47 -16.60
N GLY A 636 38.85 -29.21 -16.17
CA GLY A 636 38.06 -28.08 -16.68
C GLY A 636 36.62 -28.00 -16.17
N ALA A 637 36.21 -28.84 -15.21
CA ALA A 637 34.88 -28.82 -14.59
C ALA A 637 34.97 -29.32 -13.14
N TYR A 638 35.13 -28.39 -12.19
CA TYR A 638 34.97 -28.67 -10.77
C TYR A 638 33.56 -29.17 -10.46
N LEU A 639 32.54 -28.56 -11.07
CA LEU A 639 31.14 -29.00 -11.02
C LEU A 639 30.45 -28.72 -12.36
N LEU A 640 29.64 -29.67 -12.82
CA LEU A 640 28.62 -29.45 -13.85
C LEU A 640 27.35 -30.18 -13.41
N SER A 641 26.26 -29.46 -13.20
CA SER A 641 24.96 -30.03 -12.84
C SER A 641 23.83 -29.44 -13.68
N VAL A 642 22.78 -30.23 -13.86
CA VAL A 642 21.55 -29.83 -14.57
C VAL A 642 20.35 -30.10 -13.67
N ASP A 643 19.45 -29.15 -13.63
CA ASP A 643 18.23 -29.16 -12.83
C ASP A 643 17.01 -29.06 -13.75
N ALA A 644 15.97 -29.83 -13.47
CA ALA A 644 14.70 -29.71 -14.19
C ALA A 644 13.51 -29.91 -13.24
N SER A 645 12.44 -29.16 -13.45
CA SER A 645 11.17 -29.36 -12.73
C SER A 645 9.98 -29.09 -13.64
N ALA A 646 8.86 -29.75 -13.35
CA ALA A 646 7.61 -29.58 -14.08
C ALA A 646 6.42 -29.73 -13.12
N ARG A 647 5.35 -29.01 -13.42
CA ARG A 647 4.10 -28.99 -12.65
C ARG A 647 2.89 -28.87 -13.56
N ALA A 648 1.86 -29.63 -13.25
CA ALA A 648 0.53 -29.52 -13.84
C ALA A 648 -0.45 -29.12 -12.75
N ALA A 649 -1.23 -28.06 -12.98
CA ALA A 649 -2.21 -27.54 -12.02
C ALA A 649 -3.57 -27.42 -12.71
N HIS A 650 -4.62 -27.97 -12.10
CA HIS A 650 -5.99 -27.87 -12.59
C HIS A 650 -6.82 -26.99 -11.65
N TYR A 651 -7.42 -25.94 -12.21
CA TYR A 651 -8.28 -24.98 -11.53
C TYR A 651 -9.74 -25.20 -11.92
N ASP A 652 -10.66 -25.01 -10.96
CA ASP A 652 -12.11 -24.97 -11.20
C ASP A 652 -12.61 -23.61 -11.74
N ILE A 653 -11.78 -22.96 -12.57
CA ILE A 653 -12.08 -21.71 -13.27
C ILE A 653 -12.32 -22.04 -14.74
N GLU A 654 -13.51 -21.72 -15.25
CA GLU A 654 -13.98 -22.14 -16.58
C GLU A 654 -13.00 -21.78 -17.72
N ARG A 655 -12.41 -20.58 -17.68
CA ARG A 655 -11.49 -20.09 -18.71
C ARG A 655 -10.01 -20.40 -18.48
N VAL A 656 -9.67 -21.11 -17.40
CA VAL A 656 -8.28 -21.49 -17.08
C VAL A 656 -8.08 -23.00 -17.22
N GLY A 657 -8.83 -23.81 -16.47
CA GLY A 657 -8.68 -25.27 -16.49
C GLY A 657 -7.28 -25.74 -16.07
N THR A 658 -6.61 -26.51 -16.94
CA THR A 658 -5.29 -27.11 -16.65
C THR A 658 -4.15 -26.29 -17.25
N VAL A 659 -3.20 -25.92 -16.40
CA VAL A 659 -2.03 -25.11 -16.75
C VAL A 659 -0.73 -25.87 -16.43
N PHE A 660 0.33 -25.62 -17.21
CA PHE A 660 1.62 -26.30 -17.11
C PHE A 660 2.79 -25.33 -16.91
N SER A 661 3.56 -25.54 -15.85
CA SER A 661 4.78 -24.79 -15.54
C SER A 661 6.01 -25.71 -15.55
N TRP A 662 7.16 -25.19 -15.94
CA TRP A 662 8.42 -25.96 -15.97
C TRP A 662 9.64 -25.06 -15.82
N ARG A 663 10.76 -25.64 -15.39
CA ARG A 663 12.04 -24.95 -15.24
C ARG A 663 13.17 -25.88 -15.63
N GLY A 664 14.16 -25.35 -16.35
CA GLY A 664 15.44 -26.00 -16.62
C GLY A 664 16.59 -25.10 -16.16
N GLY A 665 17.58 -25.66 -15.49
CA GLY A 665 18.74 -24.95 -14.96
C GLY A 665 20.04 -25.71 -15.20
N ILE A 666 21.14 -24.98 -15.30
CA ILE A 666 22.49 -25.52 -15.42
C ILE A 666 23.42 -24.73 -14.49
N GLN A 667 24.34 -25.44 -13.86
CA GLN A 667 25.43 -24.86 -13.09
C GLN A 667 26.75 -25.43 -13.58
N TYR A 668 27.73 -24.56 -13.81
CA TYR A 668 29.05 -24.93 -14.27
C TYR A 668 30.10 -24.16 -13.49
N ALA A 669 30.90 -24.88 -12.70
CA ALA A 669 32.07 -24.36 -12.03
C ALA A 669 33.31 -24.91 -12.75
N PRO A 670 34.02 -24.11 -13.59
CA PRO A 670 35.29 -24.55 -14.18
C PRO A 670 36.35 -24.84 -13.11
N VAL A 671 36.33 -24.07 -12.02
CA VAL A 671 37.19 -24.19 -10.83
C VAL A 671 36.34 -23.97 -9.57
N ALA A 672 36.86 -24.28 -8.38
CA ALA A 672 36.12 -24.11 -7.13
C ALA A 672 35.72 -22.65 -6.86
N ASP A 673 36.57 -21.70 -7.26
CA ASP A 673 36.43 -20.28 -6.95
C ASP A 673 35.42 -19.54 -7.84
N LEU A 674 35.04 -20.11 -8.99
CA LEU A 674 34.20 -19.46 -9.99
C LEU A 674 33.09 -20.40 -10.45
N ARG A 675 31.86 -19.92 -10.39
CA ARG A 675 30.66 -20.65 -10.81
C ARG A 675 29.83 -19.80 -11.77
N PHE A 676 29.37 -20.41 -12.83
CA PHE A 676 28.33 -19.88 -13.70
C PHE A 676 27.02 -20.63 -13.45
N ARG A 677 25.91 -19.90 -13.49
CA ARG A 677 24.56 -20.46 -13.40
C ARG A 677 23.69 -19.88 -14.48
N ALA A 678 22.79 -20.69 -15.02
CA ALA A 678 21.73 -20.21 -15.90
C ALA A 678 20.46 -21.01 -15.67
N GLN A 679 19.32 -20.36 -15.80
CA GLN A 679 18.01 -21.01 -15.74
C GLN A 679 17.02 -20.37 -16.70
N TYR A 680 16.15 -21.20 -17.25
CA TYR A 680 14.99 -20.78 -18.02
C TYR A 680 13.74 -21.43 -17.42
N ALA A 681 12.71 -20.64 -17.17
CA ALA A 681 11.47 -21.10 -16.54
C ALA A 681 10.24 -20.55 -17.26
N ARG A 682 9.20 -21.39 -17.35
CA ARG A 682 7.83 -20.97 -17.60
C ARG A 682 7.02 -21.10 -16.32
N ALA A 683 6.56 -19.97 -15.81
CA ALA A 683 5.72 -19.82 -14.63
C ALA A 683 4.32 -19.38 -15.04
N GLN A 684 3.33 -19.62 -14.17
CA GLN A 684 1.93 -19.28 -14.44
C GLN A 684 1.23 -18.81 -13.17
N ARG A 685 0.20 -18.00 -13.36
CA ARG A 685 -0.70 -17.55 -12.30
C ARG A 685 -2.16 -17.59 -12.78
N ALA A 686 -3.02 -18.22 -11.98
CA ALA A 686 -4.46 -18.11 -12.18
C ALA A 686 -4.99 -16.79 -11.56
N PRO A 687 -6.07 -16.20 -12.11
CA PRO A 687 -6.73 -15.05 -11.49
C PRO A 687 -7.24 -15.38 -10.07
N ASP A 688 -7.30 -14.37 -9.20
CA ASP A 688 -7.85 -14.52 -7.85
C ASP A 688 -9.36 -14.26 -7.76
N ILE A 689 -9.95 -14.45 -6.56
CA ILE A 689 -11.41 -14.34 -6.36
C ILE A 689 -11.92 -12.91 -6.61
N ALA A 690 -11.17 -11.90 -6.20
CA ALA A 690 -11.58 -10.50 -6.37
C ALA A 690 -11.45 -10.09 -7.85
N GLU A 691 -10.42 -10.56 -8.54
CA GLU A 691 -10.21 -10.34 -9.97
C GLU A 691 -11.33 -10.94 -10.83
N ILE A 692 -11.93 -12.05 -10.43
CA ILE A 692 -13.02 -12.71 -11.18
C ILE A 692 -14.40 -12.20 -10.77
N PHE A 693 -14.66 -12.12 -9.45
CA PHE A 693 -16.03 -12.03 -8.92
C PHE A 693 -16.37 -10.69 -8.27
N SER A 694 -15.41 -9.76 -8.11
CA SER A 694 -15.75 -8.47 -7.52
C SER A 694 -16.65 -7.67 -8.46
N PRO A 695 -17.79 -7.16 -7.99
CA PRO A 695 -18.52 -6.12 -8.71
C PRO A 695 -17.69 -4.82 -8.76
N PRO A 696 -18.01 -3.88 -9.66
CA PRO A 696 -17.51 -2.51 -9.59
C PRO A 696 -17.75 -1.96 -8.19
N ARG A 697 -16.67 -1.51 -7.54
CA ARG A 697 -16.72 -0.98 -6.18
C ARG A 697 -15.93 0.32 -6.13
N GLY A 698 -16.45 1.30 -5.39
CA GLY A 698 -15.83 2.62 -5.32
C GLY A 698 -14.41 2.57 -4.78
N ASN A 699 -13.45 3.01 -5.58
CA ASN A 699 -12.11 3.39 -5.12
C ASN A 699 -12.04 4.94 -5.04
N PHE A 700 -10.96 5.48 -4.48
CA PHE A 700 -10.67 6.91 -4.49
C PHE A 700 -9.42 7.19 -5.33
N GLU A 701 -9.31 6.53 -6.49
CA GLU A 701 -8.23 6.88 -7.41
C GLU A 701 -8.58 8.21 -8.07
N ALA A 702 -7.75 9.23 -7.83
CA ALA A 702 -7.95 10.53 -8.45
C ALA A 702 -7.70 10.38 -9.95
N ALA A 703 -8.65 10.84 -10.76
CA ALA A 703 -8.48 10.97 -12.19
C ALA A 703 -8.84 12.40 -12.58
N THR A 704 -8.03 12.99 -13.45
CA THR A 704 -8.34 14.24 -14.11
C THR A 704 -9.06 13.94 -15.42
N ASP A 705 -10.15 14.66 -15.70
CA ASP A 705 -10.83 14.56 -16.98
C ASP A 705 -9.94 15.16 -18.08
N ILE A 706 -9.62 14.37 -19.10
CA ILE A 706 -8.78 14.79 -20.23
C ILE A 706 -9.44 15.91 -21.05
N CYS A 707 -10.76 16.10 -20.92
CA CYS A 707 -11.50 17.16 -21.56
C CYS A 707 -11.49 18.47 -20.76
N ASP A 708 -10.94 18.50 -19.56
CA ASP A 708 -10.85 19.72 -18.74
C ASP A 708 -10.13 20.86 -19.48
N GLY A 709 -10.69 22.08 -19.37
CA GLY A 709 -10.20 23.27 -20.06
C GLY A 709 -10.54 23.37 -21.55
N VAL A 710 -11.14 22.35 -22.18
CA VAL A 710 -11.48 22.37 -23.61
C VAL A 710 -12.50 23.49 -23.89
N ARG A 711 -12.28 24.20 -25.00
CA ARG A 711 -13.16 25.26 -25.52
C ARG A 711 -13.68 24.89 -26.91
N PRO A 712 -14.76 25.56 -27.39
CA PRO A 712 -15.21 25.41 -28.79
C PRO A 712 -14.13 25.68 -29.85
N THR A 713 -13.06 26.38 -29.49
CA THR A 713 -11.95 26.74 -30.38
C THR A 713 -10.67 25.92 -30.18
N THR A 714 -10.54 25.15 -29.09
CA THR A 714 -9.31 24.38 -28.79
C THR A 714 -9.00 23.40 -29.92
N THR A 715 -7.83 23.45 -30.53
CA THR A 715 -7.46 22.55 -31.64
C THR A 715 -6.78 21.29 -31.11
N GLY A 716 -6.82 20.21 -31.88
CA GLY A 716 -6.17 18.94 -31.52
C GLY A 716 -7.17 17.81 -31.32
N ARG A 717 -6.70 16.58 -31.53
CA ARG A 717 -7.54 15.38 -31.62
C ARG A 717 -8.40 15.14 -30.38
N ILE A 718 -7.79 15.20 -29.20
CA ILE A 718 -8.50 15.11 -27.90
C ILE A 718 -9.63 16.15 -27.81
N ALA A 719 -9.31 17.43 -27.99
CA ALA A 719 -10.27 18.52 -27.86
C ALA A 719 -11.41 18.41 -28.89
N GLU A 720 -11.10 17.99 -30.12
CA GLU A 720 -12.09 17.73 -31.16
C GLU A 720 -13.07 16.63 -30.76
N ASN A 721 -12.58 15.51 -30.23
CA ASN A 721 -13.41 14.40 -29.76
C ASN A 721 -14.19 14.75 -28.48
N CYS A 722 -13.60 15.47 -27.53
CA CYS A 722 -14.31 15.98 -26.35
C CYS A 722 -15.53 16.82 -26.75
N ARG A 723 -15.43 17.65 -27.79
CA ARG A 723 -16.55 18.45 -28.30
C ARG A 723 -17.66 17.66 -28.97
N LEU A 724 -17.43 16.39 -29.30
CA LEU A 724 -18.48 15.51 -29.83
C LEU A 724 -19.38 14.96 -28.72
N ASP A 725 -18.98 15.06 -27.45
CA ASP A 725 -19.78 14.60 -26.33
C ASP A 725 -21.07 15.44 -26.19
N PRO A 726 -22.26 14.80 -26.16
CA PRO A 726 -23.53 15.52 -26.08
C PRO A 726 -23.68 16.37 -24.81
N GLY A 727 -23.13 15.93 -23.68
CA GLY A 727 -23.20 16.65 -22.42
C GLY A 727 -22.31 17.89 -22.42
N ILE A 728 -21.10 17.79 -22.98
CA ILE A 728 -20.22 18.95 -23.18
C ILE A 728 -20.86 19.96 -24.15
N GLN A 729 -21.49 19.49 -25.23
CA GLN A 729 -22.23 20.37 -26.15
C GLN A 729 -23.41 21.07 -25.46
N ALA A 730 -24.14 20.34 -24.59
CA ALA A 730 -25.23 20.90 -23.81
C ALA A 730 -24.72 22.01 -22.86
N LEU A 731 -23.59 21.79 -22.19
CA LEU A 731 -22.93 22.81 -21.36
C LEU A 731 -22.56 24.05 -22.19
N TYR A 732 -21.93 23.90 -23.35
CA TYR A 732 -21.59 25.05 -24.19
C TYR A 732 -22.80 25.82 -24.68
N ALA A 733 -23.91 25.13 -24.98
CA ALA A 733 -25.15 25.76 -25.37
C ALA A 733 -25.77 26.53 -24.21
N GLN A 734 -25.69 25.99 -22.99
CA GLN A 734 -26.12 26.67 -21.77
C GLN A 734 -25.27 27.92 -21.50
N GLN A 735 -23.93 27.78 -21.43
CA GLN A 735 -23.00 28.88 -21.22
C GLN A 735 -23.20 29.99 -22.26
N ALA A 736 -23.38 29.63 -23.53
CA ALA A 736 -23.68 30.60 -24.59
C ALA A 736 -25.01 31.33 -24.37
N ALA A 737 -26.04 30.64 -23.89
CA ALA A 737 -27.34 31.24 -23.56
C ALA A 737 -27.27 32.17 -22.34
N GLU A 738 -26.37 31.87 -21.40
CA GLU A 738 -26.11 32.64 -20.18
C GLU A 738 -25.14 33.82 -20.43
N GLY A 739 -24.45 33.83 -21.58
CA GLY A 739 -23.48 34.86 -21.96
C GLY A 739 -22.09 34.64 -21.36
N ASP A 740 -21.81 33.43 -20.88
CA ASP A 740 -20.57 33.03 -20.25
C ASP A 740 -19.51 32.59 -21.28
N THR A 741 -18.25 32.54 -20.83
CA THR A 741 -17.16 32.01 -21.65
C THR A 741 -17.34 30.51 -21.79
N GLN A 742 -17.42 30.03 -23.03
CA GLN A 742 -17.58 28.62 -23.33
C GLN A 742 -16.27 27.87 -23.04
N ARG A 743 -16.27 27.13 -21.94
CA ARG A 743 -15.14 26.32 -21.47
C ARG A 743 -15.73 25.16 -20.67
N PHE A 744 -15.31 23.95 -20.99
CA PHE A 744 -15.60 22.80 -20.15
C PHE A 744 -14.59 22.80 -19.01
N ASP A 745 -15.09 22.81 -17.80
CA ASP A 745 -14.29 22.61 -16.59
C ASP A 745 -14.86 21.39 -15.87
N GLN A 746 -14.01 20.41 -15.57
CA GLN A 746 -14.37 19.28 -14.74
C GLN A 746 -14.52 19.76 -13.31
N ILE A 747 -15.72 19.56 -12.78
CA ILE A 747 -16.10 20.02 -11.46
C ILE A 747 -15.78 18.92 -10.45
N GLY A 748 -15.01 19.25 -9.42
CA GLY A 748 -14.54 18.31 -8.40
C GLY A 748 -13.31 17.52 -8.85
N GLY A 749 -12.32 17.38 -7.95
CA GLY A 749 -11.02 16.75 -8.27
C GLY A 749 -10.96 15.22 -8.12
N ASN A 750 -12.04 14.55 -7.73
CA ASN A 750 -12.07 13.10 -7.56
C ASN A 750 -13.23 12.50 -8.36
N LEU A 751 -12.92 12.00 -9.56
CA LEU A 751 -13.87 11.20 -10.35
C LEU A 751 -14.16 9.86 -9.66
N PHE A 752 -15.41 9.41 -9.72
CA PHE A 752 -15.76 8.07 -9.24
C PHE A 752 -15.23 7.03 -10.24
N SER A 753 -14.18 6.30 -9.85
CA SER A 753 -13.44 5.42 -10.75
C SER A 753 -13.44 3.94 -10.31
N PRO A 754 -14.57 3.25 -10.21
CA PRO A 754 -14.63 1.95 -9.53
C PRO A 754 -13.78 0.87 -10.23
N ASN A 755 -13.07 0.08 -9.42
CA ASN A 755 -12.41 -1.14 -9.89
C ASN A 755 -13.43 -2.29 -9.98
N GLY A 756 -13.45 -3.00 -11.10
CA GLY A 756 -14.36 -4.12 -11.36
C GLY A 756 -13.63 -5.41 -11.74
N GLY A 757 -14.08 -6.54 -11.18
CA GLY A 757 -13.63 -7.87 -11.57
C GLY A 757 -14.17 -8.27 -12.96
N ASN A 758 -13.60 -9.34 -13.51
CA ASN A 758 -13.92 -9.83 -14.84
C ASN A 758 -13.93 -11.37 -14.87
N PRO A 759 -15.09 -12.02 -15.09
CA PRO A 759 -15.17 -13.49 -15.15
C PRO A 759 -14.50 -14.08 -16.39
N ASP A 760 -14.13 -13.24 -17.37
CA ASP A 760 -13.55 -13.67 -18.64
C ASP A 760 -12.01 -13.80 -18.62
N LEU A 761 -11.38 -13.57 -17.46
CA LEU A 761 -9.94 -13.65 -17.28
C LEU A 761 -9.37 -15.06 -17.53
N LYS A 762 -8.16 -15.09 -18.06
CA LYS A 762 -7.33 -16.28 -18.28
C LYS A 762 -6.08 -16.23 -17.40
N GLU A 763 -5.32 -17.32 -17.37
CA GLU A 763 -4.05 -17.37 -16.65
C GLU A 763 -2.98 -16.44 -17.23
N GLU A 764 -2.16 -15.86 -16.36
CA GLU A 764 -0.93 -15.20 -16.77
C GLU A 764 0.14 -16.26 -17.08
N THR A 765 0.93 -16.05 -18.14
CA THR A 765 2.09 -16.90 -18.45
C THR A 765 3.37 -16.10 -18.49
N ALA A 766 4.33 -16.45 -17.63
CA ALA A 766 5.62 -15.79 -17.54
C ALA A 766 6.76 -16.68 -18.03
N ASP A 767 7.57 -16.18 -18.95
CA ASP A 767 8.85 -16.78 -19.35
C ASP A 767 9.99 -16.00 -18.69
N THR A 768 10.87 -16.68 -17.95
CA THR A 768 12.00 -16.08 -17.24
C THR A 768 13.31 -16.70 -17.69
N LEU A 769 14.30 -15.88 -18.05
CA LEU A 769 15.70 -16.25 -18.19
C LEU A 769 16.50 -15.60 -17.07
N THR A 770 17.40 -16.36 -16.43
CA THR A 770 18.39 -15.83 -15.49
C THR A 770 19.76 -16.39 -15.85
N VAL A 771 20.78 -15.54 -15.89
CA VAL A 771 22.17 -15.93 -16.16
C VAL A 771 23.05 -15.19 -15.16
N GLY A 772 23.91 -15.90 -14.44
CA GLY A 772 24.73 -15.30 -13.41
C GLY A 772 26.06 -15.97 -13.19
N ALA A 773 26.92 -15.27 -12.45
CA ALA A 773 28.23 -15.74 -12.04
C ALA A 773 28.44 -15.47 -10.55
N VAL A 774 29.08 -16.41 -9.87
CA VAL A 774 29.47 -16.31 -8.47
C VAL A 774 30.98 -16.52 -8.38
N LEU A 775 31.66 -15.56 -7.75
CA LEU A 775 33.10 -15.57 -7.49
C LEU A 775 33.32 -15.62 -5.98
N ALA A 776 33.97 -16.69 -5.52
CA ALA A 776 34.35 -16.90 -4.13
C ALA A 776 35.84 -17.33 -4.09
N PRO A 777 36.78 -16.37 -4.20
CA PRO A 777 38.19 -16.66 -4.42
C PRO A 777 38.83 -17.25 -3.16
N SER A 778 39.43 -18.43 -3.29
CA SER A 778 40.15 -19.10 -2.19
C SER A 778 41.33 -18.28 -1.64
N PHE A 779 41.89 -17.38 -2.45
CA PHE A 779 43.00 -16.49 -2.07
C PHE A 779 42.56 -15.22 -1.33
N VAL A 780 41.25 -14.92 -1.25
CA VAL A 780 40.67 -13.89 -0.37
C VAL A 780 39.52 -14.53 0.41
N PRO A 781 39.82 -15.28 1.49
CA PRO A 781 38.80 -15.97 2.27
C PRO A 781 37.73 -15.01 2.78
N GLY A 782 36.47 -15.46 2.79
CA GLY A 782 35.33 -14.68 3.25
C GLY A 782 34.77 -13.68 2.23
N LEU A 783 35.36 -13.54 1.04
CA LEU A 783 34.82 -12.75 -0.07
C LEU A 783 33.91 -13.59 -0.96
N THR A 784 32.71 -13.08 -1.24
CA THR A 784 31.75 -13.64 -2.20
C THR A 784 31.14 -12.51 -3.01
N ILE A 785 31.15 -12.66 -4.33
CA ILE A 785 30.53 -11.73 -5.28
C ILE A 785 29.59 -12.52 -6.19
N ALA A 786 28.35 -12.08 -6.32
CA ALA A 786 27.38 -12.63 -7.26
C ALA A 786 26.86 -11.52 -8.18
N VAL A 787 26.73 -11.83 -9.47
CA VAL A 787 26.11 -10.96 -10.46
C VAL A 787 25.14 -11.79 -11.28
N ASP A 788 23.88 -11.36 -11.34
CA ASP A 788 22.81 -12.08 -12.02
C ASP A 788 22.05 -11.16 -12.96
N TYR A 789 22.01 -11.50 -14.24
CA TYR A 789 21.13 -10.90 -15.23
C TYR A 789 19.79 -11.64 -15.24
N TYR A 790 18.68 -10.91 -15.31
CA TYR A 790 17.34 -11.47 -15.47
C TYR A 790 16.57 -10.83 -16.62
N ASP A 791 15.70 -11.63 -17.24
CA ASP A 791 14.72 -11.21 -18.26
C ASP A 791 13.42 -11.97 -18.02
N ILE A 792 12.38 -11.26 -17.59
CA ILE A 792 11.05 -11.80 -17.29
C ILE A 792 10.06 -11.18 -18.26
N ARG A 793 9.26 -12.05 -18.89
CA ARG A 793 8.24 -11.66 -19.87
C ARG A 793 6.93 -12.33 -19.52
N ILE A 794 5.99 -11.54 -19.01
CA ILE A 794 4.65 -11.97 -18.65
C ILE A 794 3.73 -11.66 -19.82
N ARG A 795 2.94 -12.65 -20.25
CA ARG A 795 1.89 -12.55 -21.25
C ARG A 795 0.54 -12.75 -20.58
N ASP A 796 -0.48 -12.12 -21.15
CA ASP A 796 -1.84 -12.12 -20.61
C ASP A 796 -1.87 -11.65 -19.16
N ALA A 797 -1.05 -10.63 -18.85
CA ALA A 797 -0.90 -10.11 -17.49
C ALA A 797 -2.24 -9.53 -17.02
N ILE A 798 -2.75 -9.98 -15.89
CA ILE A 798 -4.01 -9.51 -15.32
C ILE A 798 -3.74 -8.18 -14.63
N ASP A 799 -4.37 -7.12 -15.13
CA ASP A 799 -4.33 -5.78 -14.54
C ASP A 799 -5.53 -4.96 -15.04
N ALA A 800 -5.69 -3.75 -14.54
CA ALA A 800 -6.60 -2.76 -15.11
C ALA A 800 -5.85 -1.73 -15.96
N TYR A 801 -6.54 -1.14 -16.94
CA TYR A 801 -6.05 0.07 -17.60
C TYR A 801 -6.02 1.23 -16.60
N SER A 802 -5.04 2.12 -16.71
CA SER A 802 -5.07 3.36 -15.94
C SER A 802 -6.23 4.25 -16.40
N ASN A 803 -6.71 5.13 -15.51
CA ASN A 803 -7.77 6.07 -15.85
C ASN A 803 -7.38 7.00 -17.00
N LEU A 804 -6.11 7.36 -17.08
CA LEU A 804 -5.57 8.15 -18.18
C LEU A 804 -5.52 7.35 -19.49
N ASP A 805 -5.09 6.08 -19.46
CA ASP A 805 -5.07 5.23 -20.66
C ASP A 805 -6.49 5.04 -21.22
N ILE A 806 -7.50 4.78 -20.37
CA ILE A 806 -8.91 4.66 -20.80
C ILE A 806 -9.36 5.93 -21.53
N GLN A 807 -9.09 7.11 -20.94
CA GLN A 807 -9.45 8.39 -21.53
C GLN A 807 -8.68 8.67 -22.82
N LEU A 808 -7.38 8.40 -22.88
CA LEU A 808 -6.58 8.57 -24.10
C LEU A 808 -7.08 7.66 -25.22
N GLN A 809 -7.38 6.39 -24.92
CA GLN A 809 -7.92 5.46 -25.92
C GLN A 809 -9.35 5.81 -26.35
N CYS A 810 -10.09 6.60 -25.57
CA CYS A 810 -11.40 7.12 -25.96
C CYS A 810 -11.33 8.43 -26.76
N TYR A 811 -10.47 9.38 -26.36
CA TYR A 811 -10.45 10.76 -26.89
C TYR A 811 -9.29 11.07 -27.82
N ASP A 812 -8.14 10.40 -27.71
CA ASP A 812 -6.98 10.64 -28.58
C ASP A 812 -6.90 9.62 -29.72
N THR A 813 -7.97 9.52 -30.51
CA THR A 813 -8.11 8.53 -31.60
C THR A 813 -8.98 9.06 -32.74
N ASP A 814 -8.79 8.57 -33.96
CA ASP A 814 -9.69 8.79 -35.10
C ASP A 814 -10.88 7.81 -35.09
N VAL A 815 -10.88 6.82 -34.20
CA VAL A 815 -11.98 5.86 -34.04
C VAL A 815 -13.17 6.55 -33.38
N PRO A 816 -14.39 6.50 -33.98
CA PRO A 816 -15.57 7.10 -33.37
C PRO A 816 -15.84 6.55 -31.96
N GLN A 817 -16.25 7.43 -31.03
CA GLN A 817 -16.60 7.03 -29.66
C GLN A 817 -17.66 5.92 -29.62
N ALA A 818 -18.62 5.96 -30.55
CA ALA A 818 -19.63 4.90 -30.68
C ALA A 818 -18.99 3.58 -31.13
N GLY A 819 -18.99 2.58 -30.25
CA GLY A 819 -18.39 1.26 -30.49
C GLY A 819 -16.90 1.18 -30.15
N ASN A 820 -16.32 2.23 -29.56
CA ASN A 820 -15.01 2.18 -28.94
C ASN A 820 -15.15 1.61 -27.51
N PRO A 821 -14.58 0.43 -27.21
CA PRO A 821 -14.77 -0.22 -25.91
C PRO A 821 -14.18 0.56 -24.74
N PHE A 822 -13.22 1.46 -24.97
CA PHE A 822 -12.68 2.32 -23.92
C PHE A 822 -13.62 3.47 -23.57
N CYS A 823 -14.45 3.91 -24.53
CA CYS A 823 -15.49 4.90 -24.25
C CYS A 823 -16.68 4.29 -23.51
N ASP A 824 -16.91 2.97 -23.63
CA ASP A 824 -17.95 2.25 -22.88
C ASP A 824 -17.64 2.20 -21.36
N ASP A 825 -16.36 2.34 -20.98
CA ASP A 825 -15.93 2.41 -19.57
C ASP A 825 -16.07 3.83 -18.98
N ILE A 826 -16.46 4.84 -19.78
CA ILE A 826 -16.66 6.23 -19.35
C ILE A 826 -18.16 6.59 -19.43
N THR A 827 -18.76 6.90 -18.29
CA THR A 827 -20.13 7.44 -18.24
C THR A 827 -20.08 8.94 -17.95
N ARG A 828 -20.68 9.75 -18.82
CA ARG A 828 -20.84 11.21 -18.65
C ARG A 828 -22.29 11.61 -18.39
N ASN A 829 -22.46 12.68 -17.62
CA ASN A 829 -23.77 13.31 -17.42
C ASN A 829 -24.21 13.99 -18.73
N PRO A 830 -25.39 13.61 -19.28
CA PRO A 830 -25.83 14.09 -20.59
C PRO A 830 -26.20 15.58 -20.64
N ASN A 831 -26.30 16.27 -19.49
CA ASN A 831 -26.70 17.67 -19.44
C ASN A 831 -25.52 18.64 -19.32
N ASN A 832 -24.39 18.21 -18.77
CA ASN A 832 -23.25 19.08 -18.50
C ASN A 832 -21.89 18.44 -18.83
N GLY A 833 -21.86 17.19 -19.30
CA GLY A 833 -20.65 16.51 -19.77
C GLY A 833 -19.74 15.98 -18.67
N GLN A 834 -20.05 16.19 -17.38
CA GLN A 834 -19.21 15.75 -16.27
C GLN A 834 -19.08 14.23 -16.24
N ILE A 835 -17.88 13.68 -16.02
CA ILE A 835 -17.72 12.23 -15.81
C ILE A 835 -18.39 11.84 -14.49
N VAL A 836 -19.33 10.90 -14.55
CA VAL A 836 -20.03 10.35 -13.37
C VAL A 836 -19.46 9.00 -12.94
N GLU A 837 -18.90 8.23 -13.88
CA GLU A 837 -18.28 6.95 -13.60
C GLU A 837 -17.18 6.66 -14.64
N LEU A 838 -16.05 6.15 -14.16
CA LEU A 838 -14.95 5.65 -15.00
C LEU A 838 -14.55 4.24 -14.49
N VAL A 839 -14.98 3.18 -15.18
CA VAL A 839 -14.79 1.81 -14.68
C VAL A 839 -13.40 1.27 -15.05
N GLN A 840 -12.59 0.96 -14.04
CA GLN A 840 -11.33 0.24 -14.20
C GLN A 840 -11.57 -1.27 -14.14
N ARG A 841 -11.81 -1.87 -15.30
CA ARG A 841 -12.06 -3.31 -15.40
C ARG A 841 -10.77 -4.12 -15.49
N GLN A 842 -10.71 -5.21 -14.73
CA GLN A 842 -9.64 -6.20 -14.85
C GLN A 842 -9.64 -6.85 -16.23
N VAL A 843 -8.49 -6.88 -16.89
CA VAL A 843 -8.29 -7.49 -18.20
C VAL A 843 -6.99 -8.27 -18.20
N ASN A 844 -6.86 -9.26 -19.09
CA ASN A 844 -5.56 -9.77 -19.46
C ASN A 844 -4.89 -8.74 -20.40
N LEU A 845 -4.16 -7.78 -19.84
CA LEU A 845 -3.32 -6.86 -20.58
C LEU A 845 -2.39 -7.61 -21.53
N ALA A 846 -2.00 -6.94 -22.62
CA ALA A 846 -0.84 -7.41 -23.34
C ALA A 846 0.42 -7.25 -22.46
N LYS A 847 1.52 -7.79 -22.94
CA LYS A 847 2.75 -8.14 -22.23
C LYS A 847 3.29 -7.17 -21.14
N PHE A 848 3.82 -7.72 -20.04
CA PHE A 848 4.71 -7.04 -19.09
C PHE A 848 6.15 -7.59 -19.24
N ASP A 849 7.11 -6.75 -19.61
CA ASP A 849 8.53 -7.09 -19.74
C ASP A 849 9.37 -6.41 -18.65
N THR A 850 10.24 -7.15 -17.94
CA THR A 850 11.26 -6.57 -17.06
C THR A 850 12.62 -7.24 -17.24
N THR A 851 13.69 -6.45 -17.38
CA THR A 851 15.07 -6.93 -17.44
C THR A 851 15.97 -6.10 -16.53
N GLY A 852 16.98 -6.74 -15.95
CA GLY A 852 17.89 -6.06 -15.03
C GLY A 852 19.06 -6.91 -14.59
N ILE A 853 19.88 -6.32 -13.72
CA ILE A 853 21.09 -6.92 -13.15
C ILE A 853 21.02 -6.76 -11.63
N ASP A 854 21.16 -7.88 -10.93
CA ASP A 854 21.31 -7.93 -9.48
C ASP A 854 22.80 -8.17 -9.14
N VAL A 855 23.33 -7.45 -8.17
CA VAL A 855 24.70 -7.59 -7.66
C VAL A 855 24.66 -7.78 -6.16
N ALA A 856 25.31 -8.83 -5.67
CA ALA A 856 25.53 -9.06 -4.25
C ALA A 856 27.03 -9.18 -3.97
N PHE A 857 27.49 -8.51 -2.94
CA PHE A 857 28.87 -8.50 -2.48
C PHE A 857 28.87 -8.73 -0.96
N ASN A 858 29.65 -9.71 -0.51
CA ASN A 858 29.83 -9.99 0.91
C ASN A 858 31.32 -10.21 1.17
N TYR A 859 31.86 -9.54 2.19
CA TYR A 859 33.24 -9.74 2.61
C TYR A 859 33.35 -9.71 4.13
N ARG A 860 33.73 -10.85 4.71
CA ARG A 860 34.03 -10.99 6.13
C ARG A 860 35.55 -11.09 6.31
N PHE A 861 36.13 -10.19 7.10
CA PHE A 861 37.57 -10.11 7.27
C PHE A 861 37.97 -9.54 8.64
N GLU A 862 39.23 -9.71 9.00
CA GLU A 862 39.87 -9.13 10.19
C GLU A 862 41.05 -8.26 9.73
N LEU A 863 41.31 -7.16 10.45
CA LEU A 863 42.44 -6.27 10.18
C LEU A 863 43.56 -6.52 11.18
N ASP A 864 44.14 -7.72 11.10
CA ASP A 864 45.19 -8.21 12.00
C ASP A 864 46.27 -7.16 12.29
N GLY A 865 46.43 -6.82 13.57
CA GLY A 865 47.45 -5.89 14.05
C GLY A 865 47.16 -4.40 13.81
N VAL A 866 46.02 -4.03 13.22
CA VAL A 866 45.62 -2.63 13.01
C VAL A 866 44.38 -2.26 13.84
N ILE A 867 43.28 -2.98 13.65
CA ILE A 867 42.04 -2.80 14.40
C ILE A 867 41.54 -4.20 14.81
N PRO A 868 41.45 -4.51 16.12
CA PRO A 868 40.95 -5.80 16.55
C PRO A 868 39.46 -5.95 16.24
N GLY A 869 39.02 -7.19 16.07
CA GLY A 869 37.64 -7.54 15.78
C GLY A 869 37.38 -7.85 14.31
N ARG A 870 36.17 -8.33 14.05
CA ARG A 870 35.71 -8.80 12.75
C ARG A 870 34.92 -7.71 12.04
N PHE A 871 35.20 -7.53 10.76
CA PHE A 871 34.43 -6.68 9.86
C PHE A 871 33.53 -7.54 8.97
N ASP A 872 32.29 -7.10 8.80
CA ASP A 872 31.30 -7.67 7.91
C ASP A 872 30.88 -6.57 6.92
N LEU A 873 31.40 -6.59 5.70
CA LEU A 873 30.99 -5.68 4.62
C LEU A 873 29.98 -6.39 3.72
N ARG A 874 28.80 -5.79 3.53
CA ARG A 874 27.77 -6.29 2.62
C ARG A 874 27.29 -5.19 1.68
N TYR A 875 26.97 -5.57 0.46
CA TYR A 875 26.33 -4.70 -0.52
C TYR A 875 25.39 -5.53 -1.39
N ASP A 876 24.16 -5.05 -1.54
CA ASP A 876 23.15 -5.56 -2.45
C ASP A 876 22.74 -4.40 -3.36
N GLY A 877 22.60 -4.65 -4.66
CA GLY A 877 22.17 -3.63 -5.62
C GLY A 877 21.40 -4.24 -6.78
N THR A 878 20.42 -3.50 -7.29
CA THR A 878 19.67 -3.87 -8.49
C THR A 878 19.70 -2.73 -9.49
N HIS A 879 19.86 -3.06 -10.78
CA HIS A 879 19.77 -2.12 -11.89
C HIS A 879 18.75 -2.60 -12.91
N ILE A 880 17.63 -1.89 -13.02
CA ILE A 880 16.59 -2.16 -14.03
C ILE A 880 17.03 -1.55 -15.36
N LEU A 881 17.13 -2.40 -16.38
CA LEU A 881 17.51 -2.01 -17.74
C LEU A 881 16.29 -1.71 -18.60
N LYS A 882 15.19 -2.43 -18.39
CA LYS A 882 13.93 -2.27 -19.10
C LYS A 882 12.80 -2.66 -18.16
N GLN A 883 11.73 -1.87 -18.12
CA GLN A 883 10.46 -2.28 -17.53
C GLN A 883 9.32 -1.68 -18.35
N LYS A 884 8.53 -2.52 -19.03
CA LYS A 884 7.49 -2.04 -19.95
C LYS A 884 6.19 -2.81 -19.79
N VAL A 885 5.08 -2.10 -19.87
CA VAL A 885 3.73 -2.66 -19.99
C VAL A 885 3.21 -2.31 -21.37
N THR A 886 2.70 -3.29 -22.08
CA THR A 886 2.21 -3.14 -23.45
C THR A 886 0.75 -3.56 -23.48
N PHE A 887 -0.14 -2.87 -24.17
CA PHE A 887 -1.52 -3.33 -24.33
C PHE A 887 -2.06 -3.03 -25.73
N GLN A 888 -3.16 -3.69 -26.08
CA GLN A 888 -3.85 -3.42 -27.34
C GLN A 888 -4.74 -2.19 -27.16
N GLY A 889 -4.28 -1.06 -27.67
CA GLY A 889 -5.09 0.15 -27.79
C GLY A 889 -6.10 0.04 -28.94
N VAL A 890 -6.92 1.09 -29.09
CA VAL A 890 -8.02 1.13 -30.07
C VAL A 890 -7.51 1.17 -31.51
N GLU A 891 -6.40 1.87 -31.77
CA GLU A 891 -5.76 1.99 -33.08
C GLU A 891 -4.48 1.16 -33.22
N GLU A 892 -3.69 1.11 -32.15
CA GLU A 892 -2.36 0.53 -32.17
C GLU A 892 -2.00 -0.17 -30.86
N ILE A 893 -0.80 -0.73 -30.81
CA ILE A 893 -0.25 -1.31 -29.60
C ILE A 893 0.41 -0.19 -28.80
N VAL A 894 -0.10 0.07 -27.59
CA VAL A 894 0.45 1.07 -26.67
C VAL A 894 1.53 0.41 -25.81
N THR A 895 2.63 1.11 -25.54
CA THR A 895 3.70 0.60 -24.66
C THR A 895 4.19 1.69 -23.72
N ASN A 896 3.92 1.50 -22.43
CA ASN A 896 4.34 2.37 -21.34
C ASN A 896 5.69 1.90 -20.78
N ASP A 897 6.68 2.81 -20.70
CA ASP A 897 7.98 2.53 -20.07
C ASP A 897 7.94 2.97 -18.60
N LEU A 898 8.04 2.00 -17.70
CA LEU A 898 7.96 2.22 -16.27
C LEU A 898 9.35 2.38 -15.64
N ALA A 899 10.44 2.12 -16.36
CA ALA A 899 11.76 2.19 -15.76
C ALA A 899 12.11 3.65 -15.39
N GLY A 900 12.31 3.93 -14.10
CA GLY A 900 12.60 5.28 -13.61
C GLY A 900 11.34 6.14 -13.43
N ASP A 901 10.20 5.52 -13.14
CA ASP A 901 8.91 6.15 -12.92
C ASP A 901 8.47 5.96 -11.45
N LEU A 902 8.30 7.07 -10.73
CA LEU A 902 7.97 7.06 -9.30
C LEU A 902 6.50 6.71 -9.05
N ALA A 903 5.58 7.09 -9.96
CA ALA A 903 4.17 6.74 -9.84
C ALA A 903 3.98 5.21 -9.78
N ASN A 904 4.89 4.48 -10.44
CA ASN A 904 4.96 3.02 -10.40
C ASN A 904 5.96 2.48 -9.37
N GLY A 905 6.66 3.32 -8.60
CA GLY A 905 7.70 2.93 -7.64
C GLY A 905 8.92 2.24 -8.25
N SER A 906 9.20 2.51 -9.52
CA SER A 906 10.24 1.82 -10.30
C SER A 906 11.53 2.64 -10.39
N PHE A 907 12.45 2.37 -9.46
CA PHE A 907 13.79 2.94 -9.52
C PHE A 907 14.66 2.16 -10.49
N LYS A 908 15.33 2.86 -11.43
CA LYS A 908 16.33 2.24 -12.29
C LYS A 908 17.48 1.64 -11.50
N TYR A 909 17.80 2.19 -10.34
CA TYR A 909 18.85 1.66 -9.49
C TYR A 909 18.53 1.88 -8.01
N ARG A 910 18.62 0.79 -7.23
CA ARG A 910 18.56 0.79 -5.77
C ARG A 910 19.73 -0.01 -5.22
N ALA A 911 20.23 0.39 -4.07
CA ALA A 911 21.29 -0.34 -3.39
C ALA A 911 21.16 -0.25 -1.88
N ARG A 912 21.65 -1.27 -1.18
CA ARG A 912 21.83 -1.29 0.27
C ARG A 912 23.24 -1.76 0.56
N GLY A 913 24.01 -0.96 1.29
CA GLY A 913 25.35 -1.29 1.78
C GLY A 913 25.38 -1.31 3.30
N SER A 914 26.21 -2.16 3.90
CA SER A 914 26.42 -2.12 5.35
C SER A 914 27.83 -2.54 5.76
N LEU A 915 28.33 -1.90 6.80
CA LEU A 915 29.59 -2.20 7.46
C LEU A 915 29.31 -2.53 8.92
N GLY A 916 29.45 -3.81 9.26
CA GLY A 916 29.45 -4.28 10.64
C GLY A 916 30.87 -4.37 11.18
N TRP A 917 31.06 -4.02 12.44
CA TRP A 917 32.26 -4.31 13.21
C TRP A 917 31.88 -4.95 14.54
N THR A 918 32.50 -6.08 14.85
CA THR A 918 32.27 -6.84 16.08
C THR A 918 33.60 -7.05 16.80
N LEU A 919 33.64 -6.66 18.07
CA LEU A 919 34.77 -6.87 18.98
C LEU A 919 34.23 -7.48 20.26
N ASP A 920 34.56 -8.75 20.50
CA ASP A 920 34.03 -9.54 21.62
C ASP A 920 32.50 -9.41 21.68
N ASP A 921 31.96 -8.89 22.79
CA ASP A 921 30.53 -8.72 23.04
C ASP A 921 29.94 -7.42 22.47
N PHE A 922 30.77 -6.57 21.86
CA PHE A 922 30.34 -5.29 21.29
C PHE A 922 30.18 -5.37 19.77
N ARG A 923 29.06 -4.86 19.25
CA ARG A 923 28.81 -4.76 17.81
C ARG A 923 28.28 -3.39 17.43
N ILE A 924 28.79 -2.87 16.33
CA ILE A 924 28.26 -1.69 15.65
C ILE A 924 27.98 -2.06 14.20
N ARG A 925 26.91 -1.53 13.65
CA ARG A 925 26.61 -1.66 12.23
C ARG A 925 26.15 -0.32 11.69
N TRP A 926 26.77 0.11 10.60
CA TRP A 926 26.30 1.21 9.79
C TRP A 926 25.71 0.66 8.50
N THR A 927 24.47 1.01 8.21
CA THR A 927 23.78 0.65 6.97
C THR A 927 23.50 1.92 6.17
N SER A 928 23.56 1.82 4.85
CA SER A 928 23.20 2.87 3.93
C SER A 928 22.29 2.31 2.85
N THR A 929 21.15 2.95 2.63
CA THR A 929 20.19 2.62 1.58
C THR A 929 20.18 3.77 0.57
N TYR A 930 20.26 3.43 -0.72
CA TYR A 930 20.32 4.37 -1.83
C TYR A 930 19.14 4.19 -2.77
N TYR A 931 18.46 5.29 -3.02
CA TYR A 931 17.41 5.43 -4.03
C TYR A 931 17.95 6.30 -5.17
N GLY A 932 18.06 5.73 -6.37
CA GLY A 932 18.52 6.46 -7.54
C GLY A 932 17.56 7.56 -7.99
N LYS A 933 18.06 8.49 -8.79
CA LYS A 933 17.25 9.52 -9.46
C LYS A 933 16.07 8.90 -10.22
N ILE A 934 14.94 9.57 -10.19
CA ILE A 934 13.69 9.08 -10.75
C ILE A 934 12.87 10.24 -11.31
N ASN A 935 11.97 9.96 -12.26
CA ASN A 935 10.97 10.93 -12.70
C ASN A 935 9.69 10.73 -11.91
N ASP A 936 8.95 11.79 -11.62
CA ASP A 936 7.59 11.69 -11.07
C ASP A 936 6.71 10.80 -11.96
N SER A 937 6.71 11.07 -13.27
CA SER A 937 6.07 10.26 -14.31
C SER A 937 6.86 10.29 -15.61
N ASN A 938 7.08 9.12 -16.21
CA ASN A 938 7.68 9.01 -17.55
C ASN A 938 6.72 9.53 -18.64
N GLN A 939 5.41 9.33 -18.49
CA GLN A 939 4.42 9.87 -19.42
C GLN A 939 4.42 11.40 -19.38
N LEU A 940 4.48 12.01 -18.19
CA LEU A 940 4.59 13.46 -18.03
C LEU A 940 5.88 14.01 -18.67
N ARG A 941 7.01 13.31 -18.47
CA ARG A 941 8.27 13.65 -19.13
C ARG A 941 8.12 13.64 -20.65
N ASP A 942 7.54 12.59 -21.21
CA ASP A 942 7.45 12.42 -22.66
C ASP A 942 6.55 13.49 -23.28
N ARG A 943 5.41 13.82 -22.65
CA ARG A 943 4.56 14.97 -23.05
C ARG A 943 5.32 16.30 -22.99
N TYR A 944 6.13 16.52 -21.94
CA TYR A 944 6.95 17.74 -21.82
C TYR A 944 8.00 17.83 -22.93
N LEU A 945 8.65 16.71 -23.27
CA LEU A 945 9.64 16.66 -24.35
C LEU A 945 9.00 16.92 -25.73
N GLU A 946 7.81 16.39 -25.97
CA GLU A 946 7.04 16.68 -27.19
C GLU A 946 6.63 18.15 -27.25
N LEU A 947 6.18 18.72 -26.13
CA LEU A 947 5.85 20.15 -26.04
C LEU A 947 7.05 21.02 -26.40
N LEU A 948 8.27 20.68 -25.99
CA LEU A 948 9.48 21.44 -26.35
C LEU A 948 9.73 21.53 -27.86
N GLU A 949 9.19 20.61 -28.66
CA GLU A 949 9.31 20.65 -30.12
C GLU A 949 8.47 21.78 -30.74
N THR A 950 7.31 22.08 -30.12
CA THR A 950 6.38 23.11 -30.59
C THR A 950 6.51 24.44 -29.81
N ASN A 951 6.92 24.37 -28.54
CA ASN A 951 7.17 25.49 -27.63
C ASN A 951 8.55 25.36 -26.95
N PRO A 952 9.64 25.81 -27.59
CA PRO A 952 10.99 25.73 -27.02
C PRO A 952 11.24 26.59 -25.79
N GLN A 953 10.24 27.39 -25.34
CA GLN A 953 10.32 28.22 -24.14
C GLN A 953 9.54 27.61 -22.96
N ALA A 954 8.94 26.43 -23.14
CA ALA A 954 8.21 25.74 -22.09
C ALA A 954 9.11 25.53 -20.85
N GLU A 955 8.60 25.94 -19.70
CA GLU A 955 9.26 25.77 -18.41
C GLU A 955 9.40 24.28 -18.08
N VAL A 956 10.47 23.89 -17.41
CA VAL A 956 10.58 22.51 -16.91
C VAL A 956 9.50 22.30 -15.84
N PRO A 957 8.68 21.23 -15.89
CA PRO A 957 7.73 20.92 -14.83
C PRO A 957 8.45 20.73 -13.49
N THR A 958 8.06 21.49 -12.46
CA THR A 958 8.87 21.74 -11.25
C THR A 958 9.23 20.47 -10.48
N PHE A 959 8.31 19.51 -10.41
CA PHE A 959 8.47 18.27 -9.63
C PHE A 959 8.80 17.04 -10.49
N LEU A 960 9.02 17.21 -11.79
CA LEU A 960 9.19 16.08 -12.70
C LEU A 960 10.47 15.28 -12.44
N TYR A 961 11.60 15.95 -12.18
CA TYR A 961 12.89 15.29 -11.98
C TYR A 961 13.26 15.26 -10.50
N ILE A 962 13.30 14.06 -9.93
CA ILE A 962 13.56 13.85 -8.51
C ILE A 962 15.00 13.35 -8.33
N GLY A 963 15.71 14.01 -7.41
CA GLY A 963 17.09 13.70 -7.06
C GLY A 963 17.26 12.34 -6.40
N ASP A 964 18.50 11.93 -6.20
CA ASP A 964 18.79 10.73 -5.42
C ASP A 964 18.62 10.96 -3.92
N VAL A 965 18.29 9.88 -3.20
CA VAL A 965 18.05 9.89 -1.75
C VAL A 965 18.94 8.84 -1.08
N TRP A 966 19.56 9.23 0.04
CA TRP A 966 20.41 8.37 0.86
C TRP A 966 19.88 8.32 2.28
N GLU A 967 19.61 7.12 2.76
CA GLU A 967 19.22 6.85 4.14
C GLU A 967 20.37 6.12 4.84
N HIS A 968 20.59 6.42 6.12
CA HIS A 968 21.69 5.87 6.89
C HIS A 968 21.22 5.45 8.27
N ASP A 969 21.45 4.19 8.63
CA ASP A 969 21.06 3.66 9.93
C ASP A 969 22.29 3.24 10.73
N LEU A 970 22.24 3.50 12.03
CA LEU A 970 23.27 3.11 12.96
C LEU A 970 22.67 2.19 14.02
N PHE A 971 23.24 0.99 14.17
CA PHE A 971 22.90 0.04 15.20
C PHE A 971 24.10 -0.22 16.10
N VAL A 972 23.85 -0.36 17.41
CA VAL A 972 24.84 -0.74 18.41
C VAL A 972 24.22 -1.80 19.33
N SER A 973 24.98 -2.85 19.63
CA SER A 973 24.63 -3.81 20.68
C SER A 973 25.80 -4.18 21.56
N PHE A 974 25.47 -4.59 22.77
CA PHE A 974 26.40 -5.11 23.76
C PHE A 974 25.78 -6.33 24.43
N ASP A 975 26.46 -7.46 24.31
CA ASP A 975 26.14 -8.68 25.05
C ASP A 975 26.78 -8.60 26.44
N VAL A 976 26.02 -8.96 27.47
CA VAL A 976 26.49 -9.00 28.86
C VAL A 976 26.48 -10.45 29.31
N ASP A 977 27.68 -11.01 29.42
CA ASP A 977 27.85 -12.31 30.05
C ASP A 977 27.64 -12.19 31.57
N SER A 978 26.70 -12.96 32.10
CA SER A 978 26.43 -13.03 33.54
C SER A 978 26.99 -14.31 34.20
N GLY A 979 27.80 -15.09 33.48
CA GLY A 979 28.33 -16.37 33.90
C GLY A 979 27.25 -17.46 33.85
N ASP A 980 26.92 -18.07 34.99
CA ASP A 980 25.87 -19.09 35.08
C ASP A 980 24.43 -18.51 35.11
N GLY A 981 24.28 -17.19 34.93
CA GLY A 981 23.01 -16.48 34.95
C GLY A 981 22.38 -16.31 33.55
N PRO A 982 21.32 -15.51 33.42
CA PRO A 982 20.70 -15.21 32.13
C PRO A 982 21.62 -14.39 31.21
N GLU A 983 21.60 -14.68 29.92
CA GLU A 983 22.29 -13.92 28.88
C GLU A 983 21.51 -12.63 28.62
N PHE A 984 22.16 -11.46 28.74
CA PHE A 984 21.54 -10.18 28.43
C PHE A 984 22.15 -9.61 27.15
N ARG A 985 21.31 -9.07 26.27
CA ARG A 985 21.75 -8.19 25.17
C ARG A 985 21.06 -6.86 25.32
N LEU A 986 21.84 -5.79 25.36
CA LEU A 986 21.35 -4.43 25.22
C LEU A 986 21.64 -3.96 23.81
N TYR A 987 20.67 -3.31 23.17
CA TYR A 987 20.85 -2.78 21.83
C TYR A 987 20.11 -1.47 21.65
N GLY A 988 20.50 -0.69 20.66
CA GLY A 988 19.85 0.54 20.30
C GLY A 988 20.46 1.14 19.04
N GLY A 989 19.82 2.16 18.53
CA GLY A 989 20.26 2.74 17.27
C GLY A 989 19.51 3.99 16.88
N VAL A 990 19.90 4.50 15.72
CA VAL A 990 19.28 5.63 15.05
C VAL A 990 18.97 5.19 13.63
N ASN A 991 17.69 5.04 13.29
CA ASN A 991 17.26 4.94 11.90
C ASN A 991 17.21 6.33 11.29
N ASN A 992 17.60 6.43 10.02
CA ASN A 992 17.65 7.69 9.29
C ASN A 992 18.46 8.78 10.02
N LEU A 993 19.72 8.47 10.33
CA LEU A 993 20.66 9.27 11.10
C LEU A 993 20.77 10.74 10.64
N PHE A 994 20.65 10.98 9.33
CA PHE A 994 20.77 12.32 8.75
C PHE A 994 19.43 13.01 8.47
N ASP A 995 18.30 12.44 8.92
CA ASP A 995 16.95 12.98 8.72
C ASP A 995 16.61 13.23 7.24
N SER A 996 16.92 12.25 6.39
CA SER A 996 16.55 12.27 4.98
C SER A 996 15.08 11.88 4.83
N THR A 997 14.20 12.84 4.57
CA THR A 997 12.77 12.59 4.39
C THR A 997 12.38 12.48 2.91
N SER A 998 11.17 12.00 2.67
CA SER A 998 10.51 12.02 1.36
C SER A 998 10.67 13.38 0.66
N PRO A 999 10.97 13.40 -0.65
CA PRO A 999 10.95 14.62 -1.44
C PRO A 999 9.60 15.34 -1.31
N PHE A 1000 9.61 16.67 -1.32
CA PHE A 1000 8.37 17.45 -1.27
C PHE A 1000 7.59 17.29 -2.58
N LEU A 1001 6.49 16.54 -2.52
CA LEU A 1001 5.65 16.21 -3.67
C LEU A 1001 4.18 16.59 -3.37
N PRO A 1002 3.75 17.82 -3.71
CA PRO A 1002 2.41 18.30 -3.40
C PRO A 1002 1.33 17.57 -4.20
N SER A 1003 0.07 17.74 -3.78
CA SER A 1003 -1.08 17.30 -4.58
C SER A 1003 -1.04 17.93 -5.97
N GLY A 1004 -1.48 17.16 -6.97
CA GLY A 1004 -1.47 17.54 -8.38
C GLY A 1004 -0.19 17.14 -9.14
N THR A 1005 0.87 16.73 -8.43
CA THR A 1005 1.91 15.86 -9.04
C THR A 1005 1.39 14.43 -9.17
N GLU A 1006 1.98 13.61 -10.05
CA GLU A 1006 1.51 12.24 -10.30
C GLU A 1006 1.71 11.35 -9.07
N SER A 1007 2.87 11.46 -8.42
CA SER A 1007 3.25 10.61 -7.28
C SER A 1007 3.01 11.28 -5.91
N GLY A 1008 2.57 12.54 -5.89
CA GLY A 1008 2.35 13.30 -4.66
C GLY A 1008 1.02 12.99 -3.97
N ARG A 1009 0.90 13.47 -2.74
CA ARG A 1009 -0.31 13.34 -1.93
C ARG A 1009 -0.69 14.71 -1.39
N LEU A 1010 -1.93 14.84 -0.90
CA LEU A 1010 -2.39 16.05 -0.20
C LEU A 1010 -1.44 16.47 0.94
N THR A 1011 -0.75 15.53 1.58
CA THR A 1011 0.23 15.81 2.64
C THR A 1011 1.66 16.03 2.12
N ASN A 1012 1.85 16.34 0.84
CA ASN A 1012 3.13 16.75 0.24
C ASN A 1012 4.26 15.70 0.30
N GLN A 1013 3.94 14.41 0.19
CA GLN A 1013 4.90 13.30 0.31
C GLN A 1013 4.57 12.14 -0.62
N ASN A 1014 5.55 11.23 -0.75
CA ASN A 1014 5.35 9.87 -1.26
C ASN A 1014 5.91 8.82 -0.29
N GLY A 1015 5.07 7.83 0.06
CA GLY A 1015 5.34 6.82 1.10
C GLY A 1015 6.28 5.68 0.69
N ILE A 1016 6.90 5.77 -0.49
CA ILE A 1016 8.04 4.93 -0.89
C ILE A 1016 9.32 5.34 -0.17
N TYR A 1017 9.46 6.63 0.14
CA TYR A 1017 10.59 7.18 0.91
C TYR A 1017 10.22 7.26 2.40
N ASP A 1018 11.24 7.37 3.27
CA ASP A 1018 10.97 7.60 4.69
C ASP A 1018 10.21 8.92 4.92
N ILE A 1019 9.05 8.83 5.55
CA ILE A 1019 8.27 9.99 5.99
C ILE A 1019 8.37 10.24 7.50
N ALA A 1020 8.94 9.31 8.27
CA ALA A 1020 9.11 9.45 9.72
C ALA A 1020 10.36 10.26 10.08
N GLY A 1021 11.37 10.29 9.21
CA GLY A 1021 12.62 10.99 9.52
C GLY A 1021 13.43 10.26 10.59
N ARG A 1022 14.30 11.00 11.27
CA ARG A 1022 15.22 10.44 12.27
C ARG A 1022 14.49 9.82 13.47
N ARG A 1023 14.76 8.53 13.73
CA ARG A 1023 14.14 7.72 14.79
C ARG A 1023 15.19 7.12 15.71
N PHE A 1024 14.98 7.20 17.01
CA PHE A 1024 15.83 6.61 18.04
C PHE A 1024 15.12 5.40 18.65
N TYR A 1025 15.85 4.32 18.90
CA TYR A 1025 15.31 3.17 19.60
C TYR A 1025 16.33 2.55 20.56
N ILE A 1026 15.80 1.90 21.59
CA ILE A 1026 16.55 1.08 22.53
C ILE A 1026 15.75 -0.18 22.83
N GLY A 1027 16.46 -1.28 23.03
CA GLY A 1027 15.87 -2.53 23.45
C GLY A 1027 16.81 -3.40 24.27
N ALA A 1028 16.22 -4.43 24.85
CA ALA A 1028 16.91 -5.45 25.58
C ALA A 1028 16.30 -6.82 25.26
N THR A 1029 17.15 -7.84 25.18
CA THR A 1029 16.71 -9.24 25.25
C THR A 1029 17.36 -9.92 26.45
N VAL A 1030 16.58 -10.75 27.15
CA VAL A 1030 17.05 -11.56 28.27
C VAL A 1030 16.71 -13.01 27.99
N LYS A 1031 17.71 -13.89 28.03
CA LYS A 1031 17.56 -15.31 27.74
C LYS A 1031 17.94 -16.14 28.97
N PHE A 1032 17.05 -17.03 29.39
CA PHE A 1032 17.15 -17.88 30.59
C PHE A 1032 17.31 -19.35 30.25
#